data_AF-A0A6F9DQC6-F1
#
_entry.id   AF-A0A6F9DQC6-F1
#
_cell.length_a   1.000
_cell.length_b   1.000
_cell.length_c   1.000
_cell.angle_alpha   90.00
_cell.angle_beta   90.00
_cell.angle_gamma   90.00
#
_symmetry.space_group_name_H-M   'P 1'
#
loop_
_entity.id
_entity.type
_entity.pdbx_description
1 polymer ?
#
loop_
_entity_poly.entity_id
_entity_poly.type
_entity_poly.pdbx_seq_one_letter_code
_entity_poly.pdbx_strand_id
1 'polypeptide(L)'
;MIFVSRTVADCIHSLQSDEVQNVNYKTFLAKVCEECKGGKFLAMQNFLIKTMCRRFGMDAFNILLENPVYKKCLVPPDLLPTKNKAKDNPYLHADSLALTGQVYIQTKDILLNITHSRDLTATFQQIVHQIQQSQDSIFQILLALSVWAVNSNVSVDLRREVFGTLTQKLHTHLTGRGDVPYFKDISNGVFEAFKLKSLSKLSHHKITELIVFSGLVYTSSDNGLLKVFKVMVSRPATVSTSFLPTMPQSNYFDVKDVMGQERSHHTTPKLYMCPNNHPYYIGECTNPVQAGQCPECGKKIGGQTYGLLHEGNTVGDLTEESQAGYLLKPAEKRSEPIPERTLTKMSVCATRACVHLALLHGSRNGNDVQKVLKLKNPKDVCPFLMNQLVKDLRQLAHCTGKSFDDAILLLQHIFQNMRIYNEQGGGRELKIDRMTARKQWEEAFQREFLSLVFRDTDIIINTAQQAVIDAAKQMQNPLQRMIHEHTMDMTLPEGPVKWTCPQLWKYRTHITVQHLRLKLEAVDGKAEGAVLKLILNTEHLSEIKHLATIFNVQSAFIARYRQRVDIADTDENTIREFLDDGHQHMKEEIFKYIKVWNTVRGNLAAFDKYNTLRKHLEEKMTMDSPISMCLPSDRGRGCCALVLAEYLIEKQNEVLAKCRETMIEKTQFRQIDVSGVAPNNLICISENHDLLPLILANAQYEATTAEGGAKHNIVYNLDLLERKVTEQFILRRCFIKKETLPRMTYLQDVGLGKICIAMQTKFEQVPLPQKICQAVDTSAYNARTADICEAVRTITLIIQFLAKIGGELEQSICDYAERDLLLTNDETAMIPRSAKICHCLALFERFSWHRTLRAIENGQNPFELVSTETGEKMDGVLTQQLNDMLKQFNIERLQNELNALMMVGPELQSDWGLGEILQVYIDGKSENPDSTWCEKIPENICIKHTQHVFALSVKHSVKA
;
A
#
# COMPACT_ATOMS: atom_id res chain seq x y z
N MET A 1 -37.96 -6.14 -7.90
CA MET A 1 -38.25 -5.34 -6.67
C MET A 1 -37.22 -5.54 -5.56
N ILE A 2 -36.95 -6.76 -5.07
CA ILE A 2 -35.90 -7.01 -4.06
C ILE A 2 -34.53 -6.45 -4.48
N PHE A 3 -34.12 -6.71 -5.73
CA PHE A 3 -32.91 -6.14 -6.32
C PHE A 3 -32.93 -4.60 -6.28
N VAL A 4 -34.02 -3.98 -6.75
CA VAL A 4 -34.21 -2.53 -6.76
C VAL A 4 -34.08 -1.94 -5.35
N SER A 5 -34.74 -2.52 -4.34
CA SER A 5 -34.61 -2.05 -2.94
C SER A 5 -33.16 -2.06 -2.45
N ARG A 6 -32.37 -3.07 -2.83
CA ARG A 6 -30.96 -3.16 -2.45
C ARG A 6 -30.14 -2.09 -3.15
N THR A 7 -30.31 -1.93 -4.46
CA THR A 7 -29.64 -0.87 -5.23
C THR A 7 -29.98 0.51 -4.69
N VAL A 8 -31.24 0.73 -4.28
CA VAL A 8 -31.68 1.97 -3.63
C VAL A 8 -30.97 2.17 -2.29
N ALA A 9 -30.87 1.14 -1.45
CA ALA A 9 -30.14 1.20 -0.19
C ALA A 9 -28.65 1.59 -0.41
N ASP A 10 -28.00 0.94 -1.38
CA ASP A 10 -26.60 1.22 -1.74
C ASP A 10 -26.44 2.65 -2.27
N CYS A 11 -27.30 3.10 -3.19
CA CYS A 11 -27.26 4.46 -3.73
C CYS A 11 -27.48 5.52 -2.65
N ILE A 12 -28.46 5.34 -1.76
CA ILE A 12 -28.75 6.27 -0.67
C ILE A 12 -27.55 6.39 0.28
N HIS A 13 -26.92 5.26 0.62
CA HIS A 13 -25.76 5.25 1.50
C HIS A 13 -24.53 5.87 0.83
N SER A 14 -24.25 5.54 -0.44
CA SER A 14 -23.11 6.11 -1.19
C SER A 14 -23.22 7.62 -1.40
N LEU A 15 -24.43 8.17 -1.52
CA LEU A 15 -24.63 9.62 -1.66
C LEU A 15 -24.39 10.40 -0.35
N GLN A 16 -24.13 9.72 0.77
CA GLN A 16 -23.72 10.37 2.02
C GLN A 16 -22.20 10.63 2.10
N SER A 17 -21.38 9.97 1.28
CA SER A 17 -19.95 10.26 1.22
C SER A 17 -19.68 11.39 0.24
N ASP A 18 -18.99 12.45 0.69
CA ASP A 18 -18.69 13.67 -0.09
C ASP A 18 -17.98 13.40 -1.44
N GLU A 19 -17.41 12.20 -1.62
CA GLU A 19 -16.69 11.78 -2.82
C GLU A 19 -17.58 11.36 -4.01
N VAL A 20 -18.87 11.08 -3.81
CA VAL A 20 -19.73 10.48 -4.85
C VAL A 20 -20.84 11.43 -5.29
N GLN A 21 -20.53 12.37 -6.18
CA GLN A 21 -21.55 13.13 -6.93
C GLN A 21 -22.00 12.38 -8.19
N ASN A 22 -22.57 11.19 -8.04
CA ASN A 22 -23.04 10.41 -9.19
C ASN A 22 -24.45 10.85 -9.62
N VAL A 23 -24.54 11.61 -10.72
CA VAL A 23 -25.81 12.09 -11.30
C VAL A 23 -26.76 10.92 -11.62
N ASN A 24 -26.25 9.78 -12.07
CA ASN A 24 -27.06 8.61 -12.39
C ASN A 24 -27.76 8.03 -11.15
N TYR A 25 -27.10 8.06 -9.99
CA TYR A 25 -27.71 7.59 -8.73
C TYR A 25 -28.86 8.50 -8.32
N LYS A 26 -28.69 9.82 -8.43
CA LYS A 26 -29.75 10.80 -8.11
C LYS A 26 -30.96 10.62 -9.03
N THR A 27 -30.74 10.46 -10.34
CA THR A 27 -31.81 10.23 -11.32
C THR A 27 -32.57 8.93 -11.05
N PHE A 28 -31.84 7.84 -10.78
CA PHE A 28 -32.44 6.55 -10.43
C PHE A 28 -33.30 6.65 -9.16
N LEU A 29 -32.77 7.27 -8.09
CA LEU A 29 -33.50 7.44 -6.83
C LEU A 29 -34.73 8.34 -6.97
N ALA A 30 -34.65 9.41 -7.77
CA ALA A 30 -35.80 10.27 -8.05
C ALA A 30 -36.94 9.49 -8.71
N LYS A 31 -36.61 8.65 -9.70
CA LYS A 31 -37.61 7.80 -10.37
C LYS A 31 -38.23 6.77 -9.42
N VAL A 32 -37.42 6.11 -8.59
CA VAL A 32 -37.94 5.18 -7.57
C VAL A 32 -38.85 5.92 -6.57
N CYS A 33 -38.45 7.10 -6.09
CA CYS A 33 -39.27 7.87 -5.16
C CYS A 33 -40.60 8.29 -5.78
N GLU A 34 -40.63 8.62 -7.07
CA GLU A 34 -41.86 8.93 -7.79
C GLU A 34 -42.83 7.74 -7.80
N GLU A 35 -42.36 6.54 -8.15
CA GLU A 35 -43.17 5.32 -8.22
C GLU A 35 -43.64 4.85 -6.83
N CYS A 36 -42.87 5.11 -5.77
CA CYS A 36 -43.22 4.74 -4.40
C CYS A 36 -44.23 5.71 -3.72
N LYS A 37 -44.62 6.82 -4.37
CA LYS A 37 -45.63 7.74 -3.83
C LYS A 37 -46.98 7.02 -3.65
N GLY A 38 -47.63 7.32 -2.52
CA GLY A 38 -48.99 6.83 -2.24
C GLY A 38 -49.07 5.40 -1.68
N GLY A 39 -47.98 4.82 -1.19
CA GLY A 39 -48.00 3.56 -0.42
C GLY A 39 -48.18 2.27 -1.25
N LYS A 40 -48.12 2.35 -2.58
CA LYS A 40 -48.31 1.21 -3.51
C LYS A 40 -47.31 0.07 -3.32
N PHE A 41 -46.12 0.35 -2.79
CA PHE A 41 -45.01 -0.60 -2.68
C PHE A 41 -44.55 -0.81 -1.23
N LEU A 42 -45.49 -0.92 -0.29
CA LEU A 42 -45.20 -1.05 1.14
C LEU A 42 -44.22 -2.20 1.48
N ALA A 43 -44.38 -3.37 0.86
CA ALA A 43 -43.47 -4.50 1.08
C ALA A 43 -42.03 -4.20 0.62
N MET A 44 -41.87 -3.46 -0.48
CA MET A 44 -40.57 -3.00 -0.99
C MET A 44 -39.94 -1.96 -0.05
N GLN A 45 -40.74 -1.02 0.47
CA GLN A 45 -40.31 0.02 1.41
C GLN A 45 -39.85 -0.59 2.74
N ASN A 46 -40.63 -1.52 3.30
CA ASN A 46 -40.26 -2.28 4.50
C ASN A 46 -38.96 -3.06 4.28
N PHE A 47 -38.80 -3.71 3.13
CA PHE A 47 -37.58 -4.44 2.79
C PHE A 47 -36.37 -3.52 2.56
N LEU A 48 -36.57 -2.33 1.98
CA LEU A 48 -35.54 -1.31 1.83
C LEU A 48 -35.02 -0.87 3.20
N ILE A 49 -35.91 -0.48 4.12
CA ILE A 49 -35.55 -0.06 5.47
C ILE A 49 -34.82 -1.18 6.20
N LYS A 50 -35.36 -2.40 6.14
CA LYS A 50 -34.71 -3.59 6.69
C LYS A 50 -33.30 -3.77 6.12
N THR A 51 -33.13 -3.68 4.80
CA THR A 51 -31.83 -3.81 4.13
C THR A 51 -30.85 -2.73 4.58
N MET A 52 -31.30 -1.47 4.67
CA MET A 52 -30.47 -0.37 5.13
C MET A 52 -30.00 -0.58 6.56
N CYS A 53 -30.92 -0.88 7.49
CA CYS A 53 -30.55 -1.06 8.89
C CYS A 53 -29.68 -2.30 9.11
N ARG A 54 -29.96 -3.41 8.42
CA ARG A 54 -29.17 -4.66 8.55
C ARG A 54 -27.78 -4.56 7.94
N ARG A 55 -27.56 -3.74 6.90
CA ARG A 55 -26.24 -3.58 6.26
C ARG A 55 -25.42 -2.44 6.84
N PHE A 56 -26.05 -1.30 7.14
CA PHE A 56 -25.36 -0.07 7.51
C PHE A 56 -25.58 0.33 8.98
N GLY A 57 -26.40 -0.41 9.71
CA GLY A 57 -26.72 -0.14 11.12
C GLY A 57 -28.02 0.66 11.27
N MET A 58 -28.57 0.68 12.48
CA MET A 58 -29.87 1.30 12.79
C MET A 58 -29.89 2.80 12.50
N ASP A 59 -28.74 3.48 12.60
CA ASP A 59 -28.62 4.92 12.28
C ASP A 59 -28.84 5.22 10.80
N ALA A 60 -28.70 4.24 9.91
CA ALA A 60 -28.97 4.43 8.49
C ALA A 60 -30.43 4.80 8.22
N PHE A 61 -31.35 4.48 9.14
CA PHE A 61 -32.74 4.94 9.05
C PHE A 61 -32.87 6.46 9.17
N ASN A 62 -31.99 7.13 9.93
CA ASN A 62 -32.01 8.59 10.08
C ASN A 62 -31.77 9.30 8.74
N ILE A 63 -30.97 8.72 7.84
CA ILE A 63 -30.73 9.25 6.49
C ILE A 63 -32.05 9.40 5.72
N LEU A 64 -32.97 8.44 5.88
CA LEU A 64 -34.30 8.51 5.27
C LEU A 64 -35.19 9.57 5.92
N LEU A 65 -35.04 9.80 7.23
CA LEU A 65 -35.84 10.76 7.98
C LEU A 65 -35.39 12.21 7.80
N GLU A 66 -34.09 12.44 7.62
CA GLU A 66 -33.49 13.76 7.42
C GLU A 66 -33.77 14.31 6.02
N ASN A 67 -33.84 13.44 5.00
CA ASN A 67 -34.20 13.85 3.66
C ASN A 67 -35.73 13.90 3.49
N PRO A 68 -36.33 15.08 3.21
CA PRO A 68 -37.78 15.24 3.15
C PRO A 68 -38.44 14.43 2.01
N VAL A 69 -37.72 14.20 0.90
CA VAL A 69 -38.22 13.41 -0.23
C VAL A 69 -38.27 11.94 0.14
N TYR A 70 -37.19 11.41 0.71
CA TYR A 70 -37.10 10.00 1.13
C TYR A 70 -38.10 9.71 2.25
N LYS A 71 -38.20 10.60 3.24
CA LYS A 71 -39.17 10.49 4.33
C LYS A 71 -40.61 10.35 3.83
N LYS A 72 -40.98 11.11 2.80
CA LYS A 72 -42.34 11.09 2.24
C LYS A 72 -42.60 9.88 1.33
N CYS A 73 -41.59 9.44 0.58
CA CYS A 73 -41.78 8.46 -0.50
C CYS A 73 -41.32 7.04 -0.15
N LEU A 74 -40.39 6.88 0.79
CA LEU A 74 -39.74 5.60 1.10
C LEU A 74 -40.01 5.10 2.52
N VAL A 75 -40.47 5.98 3.42
CA VAL A 75 -40.78 5.61 4.82
C VAL A 75 -42.28 5.40 4.99
N PRO A 76 -42.72 4.19 5.41
CA PRO A 76 -44.09 3.91 5.77
C PRO A 76 -44.62 4.80 6.91
N PRO A 77 -45.90 5.23 6.89
CA PRO A 77 -46.46 6.12 7.92
C PRO A 77 -46.43 5.55 9.34
N ASP A 78 -46.57 4.23 9.48
CA ASP A 78 -46.54 3.49 10.75
C ASP A 78 -45.16 3.46 11.41
N LEU A 79 -44.10 3.76 10.66
CA LEU A 79 -42.72 3.87 11.16
C LEU A 79 -42.28 5.32 11.43
N LEU A 80 -43.11 6.31 11.12
CA LEU A 80 -42.76 7.71 11.40
C LEU A 80 -42.81 7.98 12.92
N PRO A 81 -41.83 8.70 13.49
CA PRO A 81 -41.86 9.04 14.90
C PRO A 81 -43.14 9.84 15.22
N THR A 82 -43.93 9.38 16.20
CA THR A 82 -45.09 10.15 16.68
C THR A 82 -44.60 11.39 17.42
N LYS A 83 -45.19 12.56 17.11
CA LYS A 83 -44.77 13.87 17.66
C LYS A 83 -44.87 14.00 19.20
N ASN A 84 -45.41 13.01 19.92
CA ASN A 84 -45.86 13.13 21.32
C ASN A 84 -45.33 12.04 22.28
N LYS A 85 -44.05 11.67 22.19
CA LYS A 85 -43.29 11.18 23.35
C LYS A 85 -41.99 11.96 23.47
N ALA A 86 -42.10 13.13 24.11
CA ALA A 86 -40.94 13.87 24.55
C ALA A 86 -40.06 12.94 25.40
N LYS A 87 -38.75 12.88 25.12
CA LYS A 87 -37.76 12.22 25.99
C LYS A 87 -37.95 10.70 26.15
N ASP A 88 -38.08 9.95 25.05
CA ASP A 88 -37.91 8.49 25.12
C ASP A 88 -36.57 8.21 25.81
N ASN A 89 -36.63 7.56 26.97
CA ASN A 89 -35.48 7.24 27.78
C ASN A 89 -34.50 6.44 26.90
N PRO A 90 -33.27 6.91 26.62
CA PRO A 90 -32.33 6.21 25.74
C PRO A 90 -32.07 4.76 26.17
N TYR A 91 -32.36 4.45 27.44
CA TYR A 91 -32.40 3.12 28.05
C TYR A 91 -33.38 2.11 27.41
N LEU A 92 -34.34 2.57 26.60
CA LEU A 92 -35.36 1.77 25.90
C LEU A 92 -34.96 1.40 24.46
N HIS A 93 -33.75 1.73 24.03
CA HIS A 93 -33.21 1.20 22.78
C HIS A 93 -32.80 -0.28 22.95
N ALA A 94 -32.63 -0.99 21.83
CA ALA A 94 -32.22 -2.39 21.80
C ALA A 94 -30.96 -2.62 22.67
N ASP A 95 -31.14 -3.20 23.85
CA ASP A 95 -30.07 -3.43 24.81
C ASP A 95 -29.19 -4.58 24.33
N SER A 96 -28.02 -4.21 23.83
CA SER A 96 -27.04 -5.14 23.28
C SER A 96 -26.41 -6.07 24.34
N LEU A 97 -26.48 -5.68 25.61
CA LEU A 97 -25.97 -6.44 26.75
C LEU A 97 -27.00 -7.40 27.35
N ALA A 98 -28.22 -7.50 26.80
CA ALA A 98 -29.21 -8.51 27.21
C ALA A 98 -28.67 -9.95 27.15
N LEU A 99 -27.66 -10.20 26.32
CA LEU A 99 -26.91 -11.46 26.20
C LEU A 99 -26.18 -11.88 27.48
N THR A 100 -25.93 -10.95 28.40
CA THR A 100 -25.15 -11.23 29.60
C THR A 100 -25.91 -12.09 30.62
N GLY A 101 -27.25 -12.11 30.56
CA GLY A 101 -28.11 -13.00 31.32
C GLY A 101 -29.41 -12.36 31.81
N GLN A 102 -30.31 -13.19 32.33
CA GLN A 102 -31.61 -12.75 32.86
C GLN A 102 -31.50 -11.84 34.09
N VAL A 103 -30.47 -12.04 34.93
CA VAL A 103 -30.26 -11.21 36.13
C VAL A 103 -29.92 -9.77 35.73
N TYR A 104 -29.13 -9.57 34.67
CA TYR A 104 -28.86 -8.23 34.12
C TYR A 104 -30.16 -7.55 33.68
N ILE A 105 -30.99 -8.23 32.89
CA ILE A 105 -32.26 -7.69 32.36
C ILE A 105 -33.19 -7.29 33.52
N GLN A 106 -33.41 -8.18 34.48
CA GLN A 106 -34.29 -7.92 35.62
C GLN A 106 -33.76 -6.79 36.51
N THR A 107 -32.45 -6.74 36.76
CA THR A 107 -31.83 -5.67 37.54
C THR A 107 -31.95 -4.32 36.82
N LYS A 108 -31.79 -4.32 35.49
CA LYS A 108 -31.96 -3.11 34.67
C LYS A 108 -33.39 -2.54 34.80
N ASP A 109 -34.40 -3.41 34.76
CA ASP A 109 -35.81 -3.01 34.93
C ASP A 109 -36.09 -2.46 36.35
N ILE A 110 -35.50 -3.06 37.37
CA ILE A 110 -35.58 -2.58 38.76
C ILE A 110 -34.96 -1.17 38.87
N LEU A 111 -33.77 -0.96 38.31
CA LEU A 111 -33.06 0.34 38.33
C LEU A 111 -33.81 1.43 37.55
N LEU A 112 -34.54 1.07 36.50
CA LEU A 112 -35.42 1.99 35.77
C LEU A 112 -36.53 2.53 36.68
N ASN A 113 -37.14 1.68 37.51
CA ASN A 113 -38.20 2.10 38.43
C ASN A 113 -37.71 3.11 39.48
N ILE A 114 -36.44 3.05 39.90
CA ILE A 114 -35.85 4.02 40.85
C ILE A 114 -35.96 5.45 40.31
N THR A 115 -35.80 5.63 38.99
CA THR A 115 -35.90 6.98 38.38
C THR A 115 -37.29 7.60 38.55
N HIS A 116 -38.31 6.76 38.80
CA HIS A 116 -39.69 7.17 39.00
C HIS A 116 -40.12 7.15 40.49
N SER A 117 -39.71 6.15 41.28
CA SER A 117 -40.20 5.95 42.67
C SER A 117 -39.28 6.48 43.77
N ARG A 118 -37.97 6.62 43.52
CA ARG A 118 -36.91 6.95 44.50
C ARG A 118 -36.85 6.05 45.75
N ASP A 119 -37.53 4.91 45.79
CA ASP A 119 -37.45 3.97 46.93
C ASP A 119 -36.24 3.04 46.81
N LEU A 120 -35.12 3.46 47.41
CA LEU A 120 -33.87 2.69 47.41
C LEU A 120 -33.92 1.43 48.29
N THR A 121 -34.84 1.36 49.25
CA THR A 121 -34.91 0.25 50.20
C THR A 121 -35.61 -0.95 49.57
N ALA A 122 -36.77 -0.73 48.95
CA ALA A 122 -37.49 -1.77 48.21
C ALA A 122 -36.67 -2.28 47.02
N THR A 123 -36.01 -1.36 46.31
CA THR A 123 -35.12 -1.69 45.19
C THR A 123 -33.97 -2.60 45.64
N PHE A 124 -33.31 -2.28 46.75
CA PHE A 124 -32.23 -3.12 47.27
C PHE A 124 -32.73 -4.52 47.63
N GLN A 125 -33.90 -4.65 48.27
CA GLN A 125 -34.47 -5.96 48.61
C GLN A 125 -34.72 -6.82 47.37
N GLN A 126 -35.21 -6.22 46.28
CA GLN A 126 -35.39 -6.92 45.00
C GLN A 126 -34.05 -7.35 44.38
N ILE A 127 -33.03 -6.49 44.42
CA ILE A 127 -31.68 -6.81 43.90
C ILE A 127 -31.01 -7.92 44.72
N VAL A 128 -31.14 -7.94 46.05
CA VAL A 128 -30.60 -9.03 46.89
C VAL A 128 -31.29 -10.36 46.60
N HIS A 129 -32.59 -10.35 46.33
CA HIS A 129 -33.30 -11.55 45.92
C HIS A 129 -32.72 -12.15 44.63
N GLN A 130 -32.32 -11.31 43.67
CA GLN A 130 -31.63 -11.74 42.44
C GLN A 130 -30.25 -12.38 42.72
N ILE A 131 -29.53 -11.89 43.73
CA ILE A 131 -28.19 -12.42 44.09
C ILE A 131 -28.26 -13.86 44.58
N GLN A 132 -29.33 -14.21 45.30
CA GLN A 132 -29.52 -15.54 45.87
C GLN A 132 -29.83 -16.61 44.80
N GLN A 133 -30.12 -16.21 43.56
CA GLN A 133 -30.50 -17.12 42.48
C GLN A 133 -29.31 -17.66 41.66
N SER A 134 -28.15 -16.99 41.63
CA SER A 134 -26.96 -17.49 40.91
C SER A 134 -25.63 -16.93 41.45
N GLN A 135 -24.54 -17.70 41.33
CA GLN A 135 -23.18 -17.23 41.71
C GLN A 135 -22.62 -16.12 40.80
N ASP A 136 -23.21 -15.96 39.61
CA ASP A 136 -22.83 -15.02 38.55
C ASP A 136 -23.65 -13.71 38.56
N SER A 137 -24.67 -13.65 39.42
CA SER A 137 -25.57 -12.51 39.60
C SER A 137 -24.84 -11.18 39.88
N ILE A 138 -23.72 -11.23 40.62
CA ILE A 138 -22.98 -10.03 41.05
C ILE A 138 -22.41 -9.25 39.87
N PHE A 139 -21.78 -9.92 38.90
CA PHE A 139 -21.23 -9.25 37.71
C PHE A 139 -22.35 -8.58 36.91
N GLN A 140 -23.44 -9.31 36.68
CA GLN A 140 -24.60 -8.83 35.93
C GLN A 140 -25.28 -7.62 36.60
N ILE A 141 -25.38 -7.63 37.94
CA ILE A 141 -25.92 -6.51 38.72
C ILE A 141 -25.01 -5.29 38.62
N LEU A 142 -23.69 -5.47 38.77
CA LEU A 142 -22.72 -4.37 38.64
C LEU A 142 -22.72 -3.78 37.23
N LEU A 143 -22.89 -4.62 36.21
CA LEU A 143 -23.03 -4.17 34.83
C LEU A 143 -24.31 -3.35 34.65
N ALA A 144 -25.46 -3.84 35.09
CA ALA A 144 -26.74 -3.13 35.01
C ALA A 144 -26.69 -1.78 35.73
N LEU A 145 -26.09 -1.74 36.92
CA LEU A 145 -25.89 -0.54 37.71
C LEU A 145 -24.97 0.48 37.01
N SER A 146 -23.89 -0.01 36.39
CA SER A 146 -22.93 0.82 35.68
C SER A 146 -23.52 1.42 34.40
N VAL A 147 -24.22 0.60 33.60
CA VAL A 147 -24.95 1.07 32.42
C VAL A 147 -26.00 2.11 32.82
N TRP A 148 -26.69 1.90 33.93
CA TRP A 148 -27.69 2.82 34.45
C TRP A 148 -27.10 4.16 34.80
N ALA A 149 -25.98 4.20 35.54
CA ALA A 149 -25.36 5.46 35.90
C ALA A 149 -24.83 6.25 34.70
N VAL A 150 -24.29 5.60 33.67
CA VAL A 150 -23.71 6.35 32.54
C VAL A 150 -24.78 6.80 31.54
N ASN A 151 -25.85 6.01 31.34
CA ASN A 151 -26.86 6.29 30.32
C ASN A 151 -28.14 6.95 30.84
N SER A 152 -28.40 6.93 32.16
CA SER A 152 -29.56 7.62 32.71
C SER A 152 -29.33 9.13 32.78
N ASN A 153 -30.36 9.93 32.48
CA ASN A 153 -30.33 11.40 32.60
C ASN A 153 -30.46 11.85 34.07
N VAL A 154 -29.86 11.11 35.00
CA VAL A 154 -30.01 11.27 36.44
C VAL A 154 -28.85 12.09 37.01
N SER A 155 -29.13 12.93 38.02
CA SER A 155 -28.12 13.74 38.71
C SER A 155 -27.00 12.90 39.31
N VAL A 156 -25.78 13.42 39.32
CA VAL A 156 -24.59 12.77 39.92
C VAL A 156 -24.83 12.41 41.39
N ASP A 157 -25.55 13.24 42.15
CA ASP A 157 -25.81 12.99 43.57
C ASP A 157 -26.65 11.71 43.79
N LEU A 158 -27.73 11.55 43.03
CA LEU A 158 -28.54 10.32 43.07
C LEU A 158 -27.74 9.09 42.61
N ARG A 159 -26.82 9.23 41.64
CA ARG A 159 -25.93 8.13 41.26
C ARG A 159 -25.02 7.72 42.41
N ARG A 160 -24.40 8.69 43.10
CA ARG A 160 -23.55 8.42 44.27
C ARG A 160 -24.33 7.78 45.40
N GLU A 161 -25.56 8.23 45.66
CA GLU A 161 -26.42 7.68 46.69
C GLU A 161 -26.78 6.21 46.40
N VAL A 162 -27.19 5.90 45.17
CA VAL A 162 -27.53 4.53 44.75
C VAL A 162 -26.31 3.63 44.77
N PHE A 163 -25.18 4.07 44.17
CA PHE A 163 -23.93 3.31 44.21
C PHE A 163 -23.45 3.11 45.65
N GLY A 164 -23.42 4.15 46.47
CA GLY A 164 -22.98 4.07 47.86
C GLY A 164 -23.81 3.06 48.66
N THR A 165 -25.13 3.13 48.55
CA THR A 165 -26.06 2.23 49.24
C THR A 165 -25.89 0.78 48.78
N LEU A 166 -25.82 0.54 47.46
CA LEU A 166 -25.68 -0.81 46.91
C LEU A 166 -24.30 -1.40 47.19
N THR A 167 -23.22 -0.65 46.97
CA THR A 167 -21.85 -1.12 47.22
C THR A 167 -21.59 -1.36 48.71
N GLN A 168 -22.13 -0.53 49.62
CA GLN A 168 -22.02 -0.75 51.07
C GLN A 168 -22.72 -2.04 51.49
N LYS A 169 -23.95 -2.25 51.01
CA LYS A 169 -24.74 -3.41 51.40
C LYS A 169 -24.31 -4.71 50.69
N LEU A 170 -23.66 -4.60 49.53
CA LEU A 170 -23.08 -5.73 48.78
C LEU A 170 -21.60 -5.95 49.09
N HIS A 171 -21.01 -5.21 50.03
CA HIS A 171 -19.56 -5.21 50.28
C HIS A 171 -18.96 -6.61 50.49
N THR A 172 -19.67 -7.48 51.23
CA THR A 172 -19.27 -8.87 51.49
C THR A 172 -19.27 -9.75 50.24
N HIS A 173 -20.06 -9.41 49.23
CA HIS A 173 -20.13 -10.11 47.94
C HIS A 173 -19.18 -9.52 46.88
N LEU A 174 -18.70 -8.30 47.09
CA LEU A 174 -17.84 -7.55 46.17
C LEU A 174 -16.34 -7.69 46.45
N THR A 175 -15.96 -8.27 47.60
CA THR A 175 -14.57 -8.50 47.99
C THR A 175 -13.83 -9.32 46.93
N GLY A 176 -12.81 -8.72 46.30
CA GLY A 176 -12.00 -9.34 45.24
C GLY A 176 -12.62 -9.35 43.84
N ARG A 177 -13.83 -8.80 43.62
CA ARG A 177 -14.55 -8.86 42.33
C ARG A 177 -14.67 -7.52 41.57
N GLY A 178 -13.84 -6.53 41.89
CA GLY A 178 -13.80 -5.28 41.13
C GLY A 178 -12.87 -4.23 41.72
N ASP A 179 -12.42 -3.32 40.86
CA ASP A 179 -11.59 -2.18 41.24
C ASP A 179 -12.50 -1.08 41.84
N VAL A 180 -12.47 -0.88 43.16
CA VAL A 180 -13.28 0.15 43.86
C VAL A 180 -13.17 1.54 43.22
N PRO A 181 -11.98 2.00 42.77
CA PRO A 181 -11.82 3.18 41.91
C PRO A 181 -12.73 3.24 40.68
N TYR A 182 -12.93 2.12 39.96
CA TYR A 182 -13.75 2.07 38.74
C TYR A 182 -15.20 2.49 38.98
N PHE A 183 -15.85 1.93 40.00
CA PHE A 183 -17.23 2.26 40.34
C PHE A 183 -17.36 3.69 40.90
N LYS A 184 -16.33 4.16 41.60
CA LYS A 184 -16.26 5.55 42.07
C LYS A 184 -16.23 6.53 40.90
N ASP A 185 -15.46 6.24 39.84
CA ASP A 185 -15.41 7.10 38.65
C ASP A 185 -16.75 7.14 37.90
N ILE A 186 -17.42 5.99 37.79
CA ILE A 186 -18.76 5.89 37.17
C ILE A 186 -19.78 6.73 37.95
N SER A 187 -19.84 6.55 39.28
CA SER A 187 -20.77 7.30 40.14
C SER A 187 -20.51 8.81 40.14
N ASN A 188 -19.27 9.24 39.90
CA ASN A 188 -18.89 10.64 39.77
C ASN A 188 -19.08 11.23 38.37
N GLY A 189 -19.53 10.44 37.39
CA GLY A 189 -19.79 10.93 36.04
C GLY A 189 -18.53 11.14 35.18
N VAL A 190 -17.39 10.54 35.52
CA VAL A 190 -16.14 10.67 34.74
C VAL A 190 -16.34 10.20 33.29
N PHE A 191 -17.18 9.19 33.09
CA PHE A 191 -17.49 8.60 31.78
C PHE A 191 -18.32 9.53 30.88
N GLU A 192 -18.88 10.62 31.40
CA GLU A 192 -19.56 11.62 30.58
C GLU A 192 -18.61 12.34 29.60
N ALA A 193 -17.30 12.34 29.90
CA ALA A 193 -16.26 12.86 29.02
C ALA A 193 -16.01 11.97 27.79
N PHE A 194 -16.43 10.70 27.80
CA PHE A 194 -16.24 9.75 26.69
C PHE A 194 -17.28 9.94 25.59
N LYS A 195 -17.46 11.19 25.15
CA LYS A 195 -18.43 11.61 24.13
C LYS A 195 -17.72 12.02 22.85
N LEU A 196 -18.24 11.55 21.73
CA LEU A 196 -17.80 11.98 20.40
C LEU A 196 -18.94 12.73 19.71
N LYS A 197 -18.73 14.00 19.36
CA LYS A 197 -19.77 14.85 18.75
C LYS A 197 -20.25 14.36 17.39
N SER A 198 -19.44 13.60 16.67
CA SER A 198 -19.75 13.09 15.34
C SER A 198 -20.62 11.82 15.34
N LEU A 199 -20.91 11.24 16.50
CA LEU A 199 -21.79 10.08 16.60
C LEU A 199 -23.25 10.49 16.83
N SER A 200 -24.18 9.71 16.28
CA SER A 200 -25.59 9.82 16.65
C SER A 200 -25.78 9.49 18.14
N LYS A 201 -26.92 9.91 18.71
CA LYS A 201 -27.28 9.56 20.09
C LYS A 201 -27.35 8.03 20.31
N LEU A 202 -27.85 7.28 19.31
CA LEU A 202 -27.99 5.83 19.37
C LEU A 202 -26.63 5.13 19.32
N SER A 203 -25.77 5.51 18.37
CA SER A 203 -24.40 4.98 18.27
C SER A 203 -23.60 5.26 19.54
N HIS A 204 -23.71 6.49 20.07
CA HIS A 204 -23.04 6.86 21.31
C HIS A 204 -23.47 5.98 22.49
N HIS A 205 -24.77 5.68 22.60
CA HIS A 205 -25.30 4.81 23.65
C HIS A 205 -24.71 3.39 23.59
N LYS A 206 -24.70 2.75 22.41
CA LYS A 206 -24.15 1.40 22.22
C LYS A 206 -22.65 1.33 22.51
N ILE A 207 -21.89 2.35 22.08
CA ILE A 207 -20.46 2.41 22.39
C ILE A 207 -20.24 2.62 23.89
N THR A 208 -21.11 3.38 24.56
CA THR A 208 -21.03 3.58 26.01
C THR A 208 -21.29 2.26 26.76
N GLU A 209 -22.29 1.47 26.34
CA GLU A 209 -22.52 0.12 26.86
C GLU A 209 -21.28 -0.77 26.70
N LEU A 210 -20.65 -0.76 25.53
CA LEU A 210 -19.40 -1.47 25.24
C LEU A 210 -18.24 -1.00 26.14
N ILE A 211 -18.10 0.32 26.35
CA ILE A 211 -17.07 0.89 27.24
C ILE A 211 -17.28 0.39 28.67
N VAL A 212 -18.50 0.49 29.20
CA VAL A 212 -18.80 0.04 30.57
C VAL A 212 -18.58 -1.47 30.73
N PHE A 213 -19.02 -2.27 29.76
CA PHE A 213 -18.86 -3.71 29.81
C PHE A 213 -17.39 -4.13 29.78
N SER A 214 -16.61 -3.58 28.84
CA SER A 214 -15.17 -3.88 28.74
C SER A 214 -14.40 -3.50 30.00
N GLY A 215 -14.71 -2.36 30.62
CA GLY A 215 -14.05 -1.92 31.85
C GLY A 215 -14.30 -2.86 33.02
N LEU A 216 -15.53 -3.35 33.14
CA LEU A 216 -15.88 -4.33 34.17
C LEU A 216 -15.13 -5.65 33.95
N VAL A 217 -15.09 -6.15 32.71
CA VAL A 217 -14.33 -7.36 32.36
C VAL A 217 -12.84 -7.20 32.66
N TYR A 218 -12.21 -6.09 32.26
CA TYR A 218 -10.78 -5.86 32.50
C TYR A 218 -10.43 -5.74 33.98
N THR A 219 -11.26 -5.05 34.77
CA THR A 219 -11.00 -4.84 36.20
C THR A 219 -11.24 -6.10 37.03
N SER A 220 -12.19 -6.94 36.62
CA SER A 220 -12.45 -8.25 37.24
C SER A 220 -11.50 -9.36 36.76
N SER A 221 -10.63 -9.09 35.78
CA SER A 221 -9.71 -10.10 35.23
C SER A 221 -8.51 -10.33 36.14
N ASP A 222 -8.30 -11.56 36.60
CA ASP A 222 -7.02 -11.98 37.21
C ASP A 222 -6.31 -13.08 36.42
N ASN A 223 -6.84 -13.46 35.25
CA ASN A 223 -6.27 -14.49 34.40
C ASN A 223 -5.10 -14.00 33.53
N GLY A 224 -4.14 -14.90 33.29
CA GLY A 224 -2.84 -14.60 32.69
C GLY A 224 -2.90 -13.86 31.35
N LEU A 225 -3.71 -14.33 30.39
CA LEU A 225 -3.79 -13.75 29.05
C LEU A 225 -4.43 -12.34 29.04
N LEU A 226 -5.38 -12.09 29.95
CA LEU A 226 -6.14 -10.84 30.05
C LEU A 226 -5.46 -9.78 30.94
N LYS A 227 -4.48 -10.19 31.75
CA LYS A 227 -3.72 -9.32 32.65
C LYS A 227 -3.08 -8.12 31.94
N VAL A 228 -2.70 -8.28 30.67
CA VAL A 228 -2.19 -7.19 29.82
C VAL A 228 -3.17 -6.01 29.76
N PHE A 229 -4.47 -6.25 29.61
CA PHE A 229 -5.47 -5.17 29.62
C PHE A 229 -5.65 -4.57 31.01
N LYS A 230 -5.67 -5.39 32.07
CA LYS A 230 -5.73 -4.89 33.45
C LYS A 230 -4.56 -3.97 33.79
N VAL A 231 -3.37 -4.28 33.29
CA VAL A 231 -2.18 -3.41 33.43
C VAL A 231 -2.37 -2.09 32.69
N MET A 232 -2.90 -2.10 31.46
CA MET A 232 -3.21 -0.85 30.73
C MET A 232 -4.24 0.03 31.47
N VAL A 233 -5.22 -0.60 32.12
CA VAL A 233 -6.26 0.11 32.90
C VAL A 233 -5.67 0.67 34.21
N SER A 234 -5.01 -0.16 35.01
CA SER A 234 -4.62 0.18 36.38
C SER A 234 -3.25 0.87 36.48
N ARG A 235 -2.33 0.60 35.55
CA ARG A 235 -0.94 1.09 35.55
C ARG A 235 -0.48 1.46 34.14
N PRO A 236 -1.15 2.40 33.45
CA PRO A 236 -0.84 2.75 32.06
C PRO A 236 0.63 3.19 31.84
N ALA A 237 1.32 3.74 32.84
CA ALA A 237 2.72 4.10 32.73
C ALA A 237 3.65 2.91 32.39
N THR A 238 3.32 1.68 32.80
CA THR A 238 4.20 0.52 32.54
C THR A 238 4.19 0.07 31.09
N VAL A 239 3.17 0.44 30.32
CA VAL A 239 3.04 0.04 28.92
C VAL A 239 3.70 1.02 27.94
N SER A 240 4.26 2.14 28.42
CA SER A 240 4.97 3.10 27.57
C SER A 240 6.22 2.51 26.91
N THR A 241 6.85 1.53 27.56
CA THR A 241 8.04 0.81 27.09
C THR A 241 7.75 -0.66 26.77
N SER A 242 6.48 -1.06 26.72
CA SER A 242 6.06 -2.42 26.37
C SER A 242 5.71 -2.52 24.88
N PHE A 243 5.80 -3.72 24.31
CA PHE A 243 5.43 -4.00 22.92
C PHE A 243 3.92 -4.20 22.81
N LEU A 244 3.19 -3.10 22.69
CA LEU A 244 1.73 -3.13 22.62
C LEU A 244 1.23 -4.02 21.46
N PRO A 245 0.17 -4.83 21.67
CA PRO A 245 -0.43 -5.62 20.60
C PRO A 245 -0.92 -4.75 19.44
N THR A 246 -0.90 -5.30 18.23
CA THR A 246 -1.36 -4.67 16.98
C THR A 246 -0.65 -3.37 16.57
N MET A 247 0.47 -3.04 17.22
CA MET A 247 1.34 -1.96 16.74
C MET A 247 2.09 -2.41 15.49
N PRO A 248 2.22 -1.52 14.47
CA PRO A 248 2.98 -1.84 13.27
C PRO A 248 4.42 -2.18 13.62
N GLN A 249 4.96 -3.18 12.92
CA GLN A 249 6.35 -3.57 13.02
C GLN A 249 7.12 -3.01 11.82
N SER A 250 8.31 -2.45 12.06
CA SER A 250 9.20 -2.06 10.96
C SER A 250 9.61 -3.28 10.14
N ASN A 251 9.42 -3.19 8.82
CA ASN A 251 9.90 -4.20 7.86
C ASN A 251 11.42 -4.45 7.96
N TYR A 252 12.17 -3.55 8.61
CA TYR A 252 13.60 -3.72 8.88
C TYR A 252 13.93 -5.01 9.63
N PHE A 253 13.13 -5.42 10.62
CA PHE A 253 13.42 -6.66 11.37
C PHE A 253 13.20 -7.91 10.51
N ASP A 254 12.20 -7.88 9.62
CA ASP A 254 11.95 -8.99 8.69
C ASP A 254 13.03 -9.05 7.60
N VAL A 255 13.52 -7.90 7.14
CA VAL A 255 14.60 -7.77 6.14
C VAL A 255 15.97 -8.10 6.75
N LYS A 256 16.22 -7.80 8.03
CA LYS A 256 17.48 -8.09 8.73
C LYS A 256 17.77 -9.59 8.80
N ASP A 257 16.75 -10.40 9.04
CA ASP A 257 16.89 -11.86 9.07
C ASP A 257 17.14 -12.45 7.68
N VAL A 258 16.52 -11.88 6.64
CA VAL A 258 16.72 -12.28 5.23
C VAL A 258 18.10 -11.85 4.72
N MET A 259 18.52 -10.61 5.00
CA MET A 259 19.84 -10.09 4.61
C MET A 259 20.99 -10.66 5.43
N GLY A 260 20.71 -11.22 6.63
CA GLY A 260 21.69 -12.02 7.37
C GLY A 260 22.03 -13.37 6.72
N GLN A 261 21.18 -13.86 5.79
CA GLN A 261 21.40 -15.11 5.06
C GLN A 261 22.16 -14.90 3.74
N GLU A 262 22.09 -13.72 3.12
CA GLU A 262 22.86 -13.36 1.93
C GLU A 262 24.26 -12.82 2.31
N ARG A 263 25.20 -13.73 2.58
CA ARG A 263 26.59 -13.45 3.02
C ARG A 263 27.50 -12.77 1.98
N SER A 264 26.99 -12.00 1.02
CA SER A 264 27.79 -11.47 -0.09
C SER A 264 28.25 -10.02 0.06
N HIS A 265 27.62 -9.19 0.89
CA HIS A 265 28.05 -7.80 1.09
C HIS A 265 28.04 -7.41 2.58
N HIS A 266 29.21 -7.00 3.08
CA HIS A 266 29.52 -6.80 4.50
C HIS A 266 28.98 -5.49 5.13
N THR A 267 27.74 -5.07 4.89
CA THR A 267 27.18 -3.89 5.58
C THR A 267 25.69 -3.99 5.84
N THR A 268 25.30 -4.07 7.12
CA THR A 268 23.91 -3.92 7.56
C THR A 268 23.48 -2.45 7.41
N PRO A 269 22.35 -2.13 6.75
CA PRO A 269 21.89 -0.76 6.59
C PRO A 269 21.74 -0.04 7.93
N LYS A 270 22.22 1.20 8.02
CA LYS A 270 22.19 2.00 9.25
C LYS A 270 20.97 2.91 9.28
N LEU A 271 20.30 2.96 10.42
CA LEU A 271 19.12 3.78 10.65
C LEU A 271 19.51 5.23 10.95
N TYR A 272 18.69 6.15 10.44
CA TYR A 272 18.72 7.56 10.77
C TYR A 272 17.31 8.08 11.04
N MET A 273 17.22 9.20 11.77
CA MET A 273 15.95 9.84 12.12
C MET A 273 15.95 11.26 11.55
N CYS A 274 14.84 11.65 10.93
CA CYS A 274 14.67 13.01 10.45
C CYS A 274 14.41 13.98 11.63
N PRO A 275 14.40 15.32 11.41
CA PRO A 275 14.12 16.31 12.45
C PRO A 275 12.77 16.15 13.18
N ASN A 276 11.84 15.36 12.63
CA ASN A 276 10.54 15.03 13.24
C ASN A 276 10.46 13.58 13.75
N ASN A 277 11.59 12.90 13.96
CA ASN A 277 11.67 11.51 14.44
C ASN A 277 11.01 10.46 13.54
N HIS A 278 10.94 10.68 12.23
CA HIS A 278 10.60 9.62 11.27
C HIS A 278 11.87 8.87 10.82
N PRO A 279 11.86 7.52 10.80
CA PRO A 279 13.01 6.71 10.44
C PRO A 279 13.30 6.70 8.92
N TYR A 280 14.57 6.65 8.55
CA TYR A 280 15.05 6.39 7.19
C TYR A 280 16.39 5.62 7.21
N TYR A 281 16.74 4.94 6.12
CA TYR A 281 17.89 4.00 6.10
C TYR A 281 18.95 4.41 5.08
N ILE A 282 20.20 4.10 5.38
CA ILE A 282 21.34 4.24 4.46
C ILE A 282 22.06 2.89 4.36
N GLY A 283 22.08 2.29 3.16
CA GLY A 283 22.52 0.91 2.91
C GLY A 283 23.99 0.76 2.55
N GLU A 284 24.38 1.27 1.37
CA GLU A 284 25.64 0.89 0.70
C GLU A 284 26.90 1.11 1.55
N CYS A 285 27.09 2.32 2.07
CA CYS A 285 28.25 2.67 2.92
C CYS A 285 27.86 2.97 4.38
N THR A 286 26.59 2.79 4.73
CA THR A 286 25.98 3.10 6.04
C THR A 286 26.11 4.55 6.53
N ASN A 287 26.80 5.42 5.80
CA ASN A 287 27.04 6.83 6.14
C ASN A 287 26.36 7.76 5.14
N PRO A 288 25.87 8.94 5.58
CA PRO A 288 25.26 9.91 4.67
C PRO A 288 26.29 10.41 3.66
N VAL A 289 26.00 10.20 2.38
CA VAL A 289 26.73 10.74 1.22
C VAL A 289 25.80 11.43 0.24
N GLN A 290 24.48 11.33 0.47
CA GLN A 290 23.44 11.95 -0.34
C GLN A 290 22.39 12.61 0.57
N ALA A 291 21.81 13.70 0.08
CA ALA A 291 20.70 14.39 0.73
C ALA A 291 19.36 14.01 0.07
N GLY A 292 18.33 13.79 0.89
CA GLY A 292 16.97 13.48 0.46
C GLY A 292 15.92 14.26 1.24
N GLN A 293 14.65 13.92 1.04
CA GLN A 293 13.53 14.43 1.85
C GLN A 293 12.84 13.29 2.60
N CYS A 294 12.49 13.54 3.86
CA CYS A 294 11.75 12.60 4.67
C CYS A 294 10.39 12.30 4.02
N PRO A 295 10.05 11.04 3.75
CA PRO A 295 8.80 10.67 3.10
C PRO A 295 7.56 10.98 3.95
N GLU A 296 7.72 11.16 5.26
CA GLU A 296 6.61 11.43 6.16
C GLU A 296 6.37 12.92 6.42
N CYS A 297 7.42 13.75 6.43
CA CYS A 297 7.29 15.17 6.79
C CYS A 297 7.96 16.17 5.84
N GLY A 298 8.63 15.71 4.79
CA GLY A 298 9.27 16.56 3.78
C GLY A 298 10.51 17.33 4.26
N LYS A 299 10.95 17.16 5.52
CA LYS A 299 12.21 17.75 6.02
C LYS A 299 13.42 17.08 5.37
N LYS A 300 14.52 17.81 5.19
CA LYS A 300 15.77 17.28 4.63
C LYS A 300 16.33 16.14 5.49
N ILE A 301 16.76 15.06 4.85
CA ILE A 301 17.37 13.87 5.45
C ILE A 301 18.70 13.52 4.77
N GLY A 302 19.55 12.70 5.40
CA GLY A 302 20.88 12.34 4.89
C GLY A 302 21.87 13.50 5.00
N GLY A 303 22.81 13.60 4.07
CA GLY A 303 23.79 14.68 3.99
C GLY A 303 24.76 14.52 2.83
N GLN A 304 25.23 15.65 2.26
CA GLN A 304 26.06 15.69 1.04
C GLN A 304 27.56 15.42 1.30
N THR A 305 27.96 15.34 2.57
CA THR A 305 29.35 15.12 2.96
C THR A 305 29.41 13.83 3.77
N TYR A 306 30.36 12.96 3.43
CA TYR A 306 30.53 11.66 4.07
C TYR A 306 30.49 11.76 5.60
N GLY A 307 29.50 11.09 6.21
CA GLY A 307 29.36 11.02 7.67
C GLY A 307 28.71 12.24 8.33
N LEU A 308 28.44 13.32 7.57
CA LEU A 308 27.83 14.55 8.06
C LEU A 308 26.35 14.60 7.70
N LEU A 309 25.50 14.67 8.73
CA LEU A 309 24.05 14.76 8.60
C LEU A 309 23.59 16.21 8.40
N HIS A 310 22.50 16.39 7.66
CA HIS A 310 21.75 17.64 7.63
C HIS A 310 21.22 17.99 9.03
N GLU A 311 21.19 19.29 9.34
CA GLU A 311 20.78 19.81 10.64
C GLU A 311 19.45 19.21 11.16
N GLY A 312 19.47 18.74 12.41
CA GLY A 312 18.33 18.10 13.06
C GLY A 312 18.13 16.62 12.75
N ASN A 313 18.92 16.02 11.84
CA ASN A 313 18.93 14.57 11.67
C ASN A 313 19.82 13.92 12.73
N THR A 314 19.42 12.75 13.21
CA THR A 314 20.18 11.98 14.19
C THR A 314 20.43 10.56 13.67
N VAL A 315 21.56 9.97 14.09
CA VAL A 315 21.76 8.53 13.92
C VAL A 315 20.74 7.82 14.79
N GLY A 316 19.96 6.92 14.19
CA GLY A 316 19.04 6.08 14.93
C GLY A 316 19.68 4.71 15.18
N ASP A 317 19.36 4.09 16.31
CA ASP A 317 19.48 2.64 16.45
C ASP A 317 18.07 2.06 16.39
N LEU A 318 17.81 1.20 15.40
CA LEU A 318 16.58 0.38 15.38
C LEU A 318 16.80 -0.80 16.33
N THR A 319 16.81 -0.49 17.63
CA THR A 319 16.72 -1.50 18.67
C THR A 319 15.29 -2.04 18.72
N GLU A 320 15.09 -3.23 19.27
CA GLU A 320 13.73 -3.70 19.57
C GLU A 320 12.96 -2.64 20.40
N GLU A 321 13.65 -1.92 21.27
CA GLU A 321 13.08 -0.86 22.12
C GLU A 321 12.44 0.28 21.31
N SER A 322 12.92 0.57 20.10
CA SER A 322 12.31 1.55 19.18
C SER A 322 10.91 1.14 18.71
N GLN A 323 10.58 -0.16 18.80
CA GLN A 323 9.26 -0.71 18.48
C GLN A 323 8.34 -0.85 19.71
N ALA A 324 8.78 -0.36 20.87
CA ALA A 324 7.99 -0.33 22.08
C ALA A 324 7.10 0.92 22.16
N GLY A 325 5.99 0.79 22.89
CA GLY A 325 5.01 1.84 23.13
C GLY A 325 3.93 1.94 22.04
N TYR A 326 3.25 3.08 22.00
CA TYR A 326 2.16 3.36 21.07
C TYR A 326 2.69 3.96 19.76
N LEU A 327 2.47 3.25 18.64
CA LEU A 327 3.04 3.56 17.32
C LEU A 327 1.98 3.89 16.25
N LEU A 328 0.69 3.91 16.60
CA LEU A 328 -0.36 4.17 15.61
C LEU A 328 -0.48 5.67 15.29
N LYS A 329 -0.72 5.95 14.01
CA LYS A 329 -1.09 7.28 13.51
C LYS A 329 -2.49 7.69 14.01
N PRO A 330 -2.81 8.99 14.06
CA PRO A 330 -4.19 9.47 14.30
C PRO A 330 -5.21 8.80 13.37
N ALA A 331 -6.44 8.62 13.85
CA ALA A 331 -7.49 7.84 13.17
C ALA A 331 -7.75 8.29 11.72
N GLU A 332 -7.65 9.60 11.46
CA GLU A 332 -7.90 10.23 10.16
C GLU A 332 -6.78 9.93 9.15
N LYS A 333 -5.57 9.62 9.64
CA LYS A 333 -4.37 9.32 8.82
C LYS A 333 -4.08 7.83 8.72
N ARG A 334 -4.91 6.98 9.32
CA ARG A 334 -4.74 5.52 9.26
C ARG A 334 -5.27 4.99 7.93
N SER A 335 -4.43 4.20 7.27
CA SER A 335 -4.79 3.40 6.09
C SER A 335 -5.77 2.29 6.44
N GLU A 336 -6.24 1.58 5.41
CA GLU A 336 -6.97 0.34 5.56
C GLU A 336 -6.17 -0.70 6.37
N PRO A 337 -6.87 -1.58 7.12
CA PRO A 337 -6.21 -2.52 8.00
C PRO A 337 -5.43 -3.55 7.18
N ILE A 338 -4.15 -3.71 7.54
CA ILE A 338 -3.28 -4.76 7.03
C ILE A 338 -3.12 -5.87 8.08
N PRO A 339 -2.84 -7.12 7.67
CA PRO A 339 -2.44 -8.17 8.60
C PRO A 339 -1.19 -7.76 9.38
N GLU A 340 -1.13 -8.13 10.66
CA GLU A 340 0.02 -7.86 11.53
C GLU A 340 0.55 -9.19 12.04
N ARG A 341 1.77 -9.56 11.64
CA ARG A 341 2.40 -10.85 11.99
C ARG A 341 1.49 -12.04 11.61
N THR A 342 0.88 -12.70 12.58
CA THR A 342 -0.02 -13.86 12.38
C THR A 342 -1.50 -13.49 12.51
N LEU A 343 -1.80 -12.22 12.80
CA LEU A 343 -3.18 -11.73 12.93
C LEU A 343 -3.77 -11.42 11.56
N THR A 344 -5.02 -11.84 11.36
CA THR A 344 -5.85 -11.40 10.22
C THR A 344 -6.25 -9.93 10.34
N LYS A 345 -6.73 -9.31 9.26
CA LYS A 345 -7.21 -7.91 9.28
C LYS A 345 -8.31 -7.69 10.33
N MET A 346 -9.25 -8.64 10.44
CA MET A 346 -10.31 -8.60 11.45
C MET A 346 -9.75 -8.73 12.87
N SER A 347 -8.82 -9.66 13.09
CA SER A 347 -8.18 -9.85 14.40
C SER A 347 -7.40 -8.62 14.83
N VAL A 348 -6.71 -7.96 13.91
CA VAL A 348 -6.05 -6.67 14.18
C VAL A 348 -7.08 -5.64 14.63
N CYS A 349 -8.21 -5.48 13.93
CA CYS A 349 -9.22 -4.50 14.29
C CYS A 349 -9.83 -4.78 15.68
N ALA A 350 -10.19 -6.03 15.99
CA ALA A 350 -10.79 -6.38 17.27
C ALA A 350 -9.80 -6.28 18.44
N THR A 351 -8.59 -6.82 18.30
CA THR A 351 -7.55 -6.71 19.35
C THR A 351 -7.17 -5.24 19.58
N ARG A 352 -7.08 -4.44 18.51
CA ARG A 352 -6.77 -3.00 18.61
C ARG A 352 -7.89 -2.23 19.31
N ALA A 353 -9.16 -2.54 19.02
CA ALA A 353 -10.30 -1.98 19.74
C ALA A 353 -10.23 -2.31 21.25
N CYS A 354 -9.86 -3.55 21.62
CA CYS A 354 -9.62 -3.93 23.02
C CYS A 354 -8.50 -3.10 23.67
N VAL A 355 -7.37 -2.91 22.97
CA VAL A 355 -6.26 -2.07 23.46
C VAL A 355 -6.72 -0.63 23.69
N HIS A 356 -7.45 -0.04 22.74
CA HIS A 356 -7.96 1.33 22.89
C HIS A 356 -9.02 1.47 23.98
N LEU A 357 -9.89 0.49 24.17
CA LEU A 357 -10.82 0.45 25.30
C LEU A 357 -10.05 0.40 26.63
N ALA A 358 -9.04 -0.46 26.74
CA ALA A 358 -8.24 -0.55 27.96
C ALA A 358 -7.47 0.74 28.27
N LEU A 359 -6.88 1.40 27.26
CA LEU A 359 -6.23 2.70 27.41
C LEU A 359 -7.22 3.83 27.72
N LEU A 360 -8.44 3.79 27.16
CA LEU A 360 -9.50 4.76 27.47
C LEU A 360 -9.89 4.65 28.94
N HIS A 361 -10.04 3.42 29.45
CA HIS A 361 -10.23 3.18 30.88
C HIS A 361 -9.03 3.62 31.71
N GLY A 362 -7.79 3.43 31.22
CA GLY A 362 -6.58 3.88 31.90
C GLY A 362 -6.45 5.41 31.99
N SER A 363 -7.10 6.16 31.10
CA SER A 363 -7.05 7.64 31.09
C SER A 363 -7.66 8.29 32.33
N ARG A 364 -8.39 7.51 33.14
CA ARG A 364 -8.94 7.93 34.44
C ARG A 364 -7.86 8.09 35.52
N ASN A 365 -6.74 7.38 35.39
CA ASN A 365 -5.67 7.30 36.40
C ASN A 365 -4.58 8.38 36.24
N GLY A 366 -4.92 9.55 35.68
CA GLY A 366 -4.02 10.69 35.52
C GLY A 366 -3.41 10.82 34.12
N ASN A 367 -2.32 11.59 34.01
CA ASN A 367 -1.71 11.96 32.73
C ASN A 367 -0.78 10.88 32.12
N ASP A 368 -0.78 9.66 32.65
CA ASP A 368 0.12 8.60 32.19
C ASP A 368 -0.24 8.11 30.78
N VAL A 369 -1.55 7.98 30.48
CA VAL A 369 -2.00 7.64 29.11
C VAL A 369 -1.63 8.73 28.12
N GLN A 370 -1.63 10.00 28.53
CA GLN A 370 -1.15 11.10 27.68
C GLN A 370 0.30 10.86 27.23
N LYS A 371 1.17 10.40 28.16
CA LYS A 371 2.57 10.08 27.85
C LYS A 371 2.69 8.85 26.95
N VAL A 372 1.92 7.79 27.21
CA VAL A 372 1.87 6.59 26.37
C VAL A 372 1.53 6.94 24.92
N LEU A 373 0.54 7.81 24.73
CA LEU A 373 0.06 8.25 23.41
C LEU A 373 0.90 9.39 22.80
N LYS A 374 1.89 9.91 23.52
CA LYS A 374 2.74 11.03 23.10
C LYS A 374 1.94 12.29 22.70
N LEU A 375 0.83 12.56 23.42
CA LEU A 375 -0.04 13.71 23.15
C LEU A 375 0.42 14.96 23.91
N LYS A 376 0.21 16.13 23.29
CA LYS A 376 0.61 17.42 23.87
C LYS A 376 -0.21 17.80 25.10
N ASN A 377 -1.54 17.61 25.05
CA ASN A 377 -2.43 17.99 26.13
C ASN A 377 -3.19 16.78 26.69
N PRO A 378 -3.37 16.68 28.03
CA PRO A 378 -4.19 15.64 28.64
C PRO A 378 -5.65 15.61 28.13
N LYS A 379 -6.21 16.78 27.80
CA LYS A 379 -7.59 16.92 27.33
C LYS A 379 -7.85 16.24 25.98
N ASP A 380 -6.80 16.02 25.19
CA ASP A 380 -6.89 15.43 23.85
C ASP A 380 -6.94 13.88 23.91
N VAL A 381 -6.65 13.27 25.06
CA VAL A 381 -6.58 11.80 25.23
C VAL A 381 -7.92 11.13 24.94
N CYS A 382 -9.01 11.60 25.55
CA CYS A 382 -10.33 10.98 25.38
C CYS A 382 -10.84 11.11 23.94
N PRO A 383 -10.84 12.31 23.31
CA PRO A 383 -11.22 12.45 21.90
C PRO A 383 -10.37 11.59 20.97
N PHE A 384 -9.05 11.53 21.20
CA PHE A 384 -8.13 10.71 20.39
C PHE A 384 -8.49 9.22 20.46
N LEU A 385 -8.61 8.66 21.67
CA LEU A 385 -8.92 7.24 21.86
C LEU A 385 -10.33 6.88 21.38
N MET A 386 -11.31 7.78 21.55
CA MET A 386 -12.66 7.59 20.99
C MET A 386 -12.66 7.57 19.47
N ASN A 387 -11.92 8.47 18.81
CA ASN A 387 -11.76 8.44 17.35
C ASN A 387 -11.07 7.15 16.87
N GLN A 388 -10.06 6.68 17.59
CA GLN A 388 -9.39 5.41 17.29
C GLN A 388 -10.35 4.22 17.43
N LEU A 389 -11.10 4.14 18.54
CA LEU A 389 -12.09 3.09 18.78
C LEU A 389 -13.17 3.05 17.69
N VAL A 390 -13.73 4.21 17.32
CA VAL A 390 -14.74 4.29 16.25
C VAL A 390 -14.14 3.87 14.91
N LYS A 391 -12.89 4.25 14.61
CA LYS A 391 -12.19 3.81 13.39
C LYS A 391 -11.98 2.29 13.41
N ASP A 392 -11.59 1.70 14.53
CA ASP A 392 -11.42 0.24 14.65
C ASP A 392 -12.74 -0.52 14.48
N LEU A 393 -13.83 -0.03 15.08
CA LEU A 393 -15.17 -0.62 14.90
C LEU A 393 -15.66 -0.51 13.46
N ARG A 394 -15.41 0.62 12.78
CA ARG A 394 -15.72 0.78 11.35
C ARG A 394 -14.87 -0.13 10.47
N GLN A 395 -13.58 -0.27 10.77
CA GLN A 395 -12.69 -1.18 10.05
C GLN A 395 -13.09 -2.65 10.31
N LEU A 396 -13.49 -3.00 11.53
CA LEU A 396 -14.02 -4.33 11.84
C LEU A 396 -15.32 -4.62 11.08
N ALA A 397 -16.26 -3.66 11.05
CA ALA A 397 -17.49 -3.76 10.28
C ALA A 397 -17.20 -3.93 8.78
N HIS A 398 -16.26 -3.14 8.24
CA HIS A 398 -15.82 -3.23 6.85
C HIS A 398 -15.19 -4.59 6.54
N CYS A 399 -14.23 -5.03 7.36
CA CYS A 399 -13.59 -6.33 7.18
C CYS A 399 -14.64 -7.43 7.21
N THR A 400 -15.46 -7.52 8.26
CA THR A 400 -16.52 -8.54 8.45
C THR A 400 -17.69 -8.43 7.46
N GLY A 401 -17.76 -7.37 6.65
CA GLY A 401 -18.88 -7.11 5.76
C GLY A 401 -20.22 -6.99 6.50
N LYS A 402 -20.18 -6.57 7.77
CA LYS A 402 -21.34 -6.41 8.65
C LYS A 402 -21.60 -4.95 8.95
N SER A 403 -22.73 -4.67 9.63
CA SER A 403 -23.05 -3.31 10.05
C SER A 403 -22.13 -2.85 11.19
N PHE A 404 -22.07 -1.53 11.41
CA PHE A 404 -21.38 -0.95 12.57
C PHE A 404 -21.93 -1.50 13.90
N ASP A 405 -23.24 -1.72 13.96
CA ASP A 405 -23.92 -2.32 15.12
C ASP A 405 -23.49 -3.78 15.35
N ASP A 406 -23.35 -4.56 14.28
CA ASP A 406 -22.90 -5.95 14.37
C ASP A 406 -21.43 -6.03 14.82
N ALA A 407 -20.58 -5.09 14.40
CA ALA A 407 -19.20 -5.02 14.89
C ALA A 407 -19.12 -4.76 16.40
N ILE A 408 -20.02 -3.92 16.94
CA ILE A 408 -20.16 -3.72 18.39
C ILE A 408 -20.62 -5.03 19.06
N LEU A 409 -21.64 -5.71 18.51
CA LEU A 409 -22.14 -6.97 19.05
C LEU A 409 -21.07 -8.07 19.05
N LEU A 410 -20.26 -8.18 17.99
CA LEU A 410 -19.14 -9.12 17.93
C LEU A 410 -18.11 -8.83 19.02
N LEU A 411 -17.76 -7.55 19.22
CA LEU A 411 -16.80 -7.16 20.25
C LEU A 411 -17.36 -7.41 21.66
N GLN A 412 -18.65 -7.19 21.89
CA GLN A 412 -19.32 -7.56 23.13
C GLN A 412 -19.30 -9.08 23.35
N HIS A 413 -19.55 -9.87 22.31
CA HIS A 413 -19.45 -11.33 22.42
C HIS A 413 -18.02 -11.79 22.77
N ILE A 414 -17.00 -11.14 22.20
CA ILE A 414 -15.59 -11.38 22.60
C ILE A 414 -15.39 -11.07 24.09
N PHE A 415 -15.92 -9.96 24.61
CA PHE A 415 -15.87 -9.65 26.04
C PHE A 415 -16.62 -10.64 26.92
N GLN A 416 -17.75 -11.17 26.44
CA GLN A 416 -18.47 -12.23 27.14
C GLN A 416 -17.62 -13.51 27.21
N ASN A 417 -16.90 -13.87 26.15
CA ASN A 417 -15.96 -15.01 26.18
C ASN A 417 -14.78 -14.75 27.13
N MET A 418 -14.24 -13.53 27.18
CA MET A 418 -13.21 -13.15 28.15
C MET A 418 -13.68 -13.27 29.59
N ARG A 419 -14.93 -12.88 29.87
CA ARG A 419 -15.55 -13.01 31.19
C ARG A 419 -15.68 -14.47 31.60
N ILE A 420 -16.24 -15.32 30.74
CA ILE A 420 -16.39 -16.76 31.01
C ILE A 420 -15.00 -17.39 31.25
N TYR A 421 -14.00 -16.98 30.46
CA TYR A 421 -12.62 -17.41 30.66
C TYR A 421 -12.09 -17.00 32.04
N ASN A 422 -12.34 -15.77 32.49
CA ASN A 422 -11.96 -15.29 33.84
C ASN A 422 -12.51 -16.16 34.98
N GLU A 423 -13.75 -16.65 34.84
CA GLU A 423 -14.40 -17.48 35.87
C GLU A 423 -13.81 -18.88 35.98
N GLN A 424 -13.28 -19.43 34.88
CA GLN A 424 -12.73 -20.79 34.84
C GLN A 424 -11.37 -20.92 35.56
N GLY A 425 -10.68 -19.79 35.79
CA GLY A 425 -9.40 -19.73 36.50
C GLY A 425 -8.22 -20.38 35.76
N GLY A 426 -7.07 -19.73 35.78
CA GLY A 426 -5.83 -20.29 35.23
C GLY A 426 -5.59 -19.99 33.75
N GLY A 427 -4.30 -19.89 33.41
CA GLY A 427 -3.81 -19.53 32.08
C GLY A 427 -2.38 -19.01 32.19
N ARG A 428 -1.50 -19.44 31.29
CA ARG A 428 -0.09 -19.00 31.29
C ARG A 428 -0.04 -17.47 31.09
N GLU A 429 0.58 -16.76 32.02
CA GLU A 429 0.85 -15.33 31.85
C GLU A 429 1.86 -15.16 30.71
N LEU A 430 1.44 -14.44 29.67
CA LEU A 430 2.29 -14.06 28.55
C LEU A 430 2.54 -12.55 28.65
N LYS A 431 3.81 -12.18 28.83
CA LYS A 431 4.23 -10.78 28.87
C LYS A 431 4.32 -10.22 27.45
N ILE A 432 4.31 -8.89 27.36
CA ILE A 432 4.50 -8.14 26.11
C ILE A 432 5.76 -7.26 26.20
N ASP A 433 6.80 -7.77 26.86
CA ASP A 433 8.07 -7.10 27.14
C ASP A 433 9.12 -7.26 26.02
N ARG A 434 8.86 -8.15 25.05
CA ARG A 434 9.69 -8.36 23.85
C ARG A 434 8.84 -8.55 22.61
N MET A 435 9.41 -8.33 21.43
CA MET A 435 8.70 -8.54 20.14
C MET A 435 8.16 -9.98 19.99
N THR A 436 8.96 -10.97 20.38
CA THR A 436 8.59 -12.40 20.34
C THR A 436 7.49 -12.73 21.35
N ALA A 437 7.56 -12.17 22.56
CA ALA A 437 6.56 -12.36 23.60
C ALA A 437 5.21 -11.73 23.21
N ARG A 438 5.22 -10.54 22.60
CA ARG A 438 4.04 -9.93 21.98
C ARG A 438 3.42 -10.85 20.92
N LYS A 439 4.23 -11.38 20.00
CA LYS A 439 3.75 -12.30 18.95
C LYS A 439 3.05 -13.53 19.55
N GLN A 440 3.66 -14.15 20.56
CA GLN A 440 3.06 -15.30 21.27
C GLN A 440 1.75 -14.93 21.99
N TRP A 441 1.70 -13.75 22.61
CA TRP A 441 0.47 -13.25 23.24
C TRP A 441 -0.64 -13.06 22.22
N GLU A 442 -0.34 -12.48 21.05
CA GLU A 442 -1.31 -12.25 19.99
C GLU A 442 -1.84 -13.55 19.38
N GLU A 443 -0.97 -14.53 19.15
CA GLU A 443 -1.35 -15.86 18.68
C GLU A 443 -2.28 -16.56 19.68
N ALA A 444 -1.94 -16.49 20.97
CA ALA A 444 -2.78 -17.05 22.03
C ALA A 444 -4.14 -16.32 22.09
N PHE A 445 -4.14 -14.99 22.11
CA PHE A 445 -5.36 -14.18 22.17
C PHE A 445 -6.28 -14.44 20.96
N GLN A 446 -5.71 -14.53 19.75
CA GLN A 446 -6.48 -14.86 18.56
C GLN A 446 -7.12 -16.25 18.66
N ARG A 447 -6.33 -17.26 19.04
CA ARG A 447 -6.81 -18.64 19.15
C ARG A 447 -7.93 -18.79 20.17
N GLU A 448 -7.78 -18.20 21.36
CA GLU A 448 -8.75 -18.36 22.44
C GLU A 448 -10.03 -17.54 22.22
N PHE A 449 -9.93 -16.31 21.69
CA PHE A 449 -11.06 -15.38 21.70
C PHE A 449 -11.59 -14.94 20.33
N LEU A 450 -10.81 -15.07 19.25
CA LEU A 450 -11.15 -14.46 17.96
C LEU A 450 -11.48 -15.48 16.87
N SER A 451 -10.72 -16.57 16.76
CA SER A 451 -10.85 -17.52 15.64
C SER A 451 -12.27 -18.09 15.50
N LEU A 452 -12.86 -18.58 16.59
CA LEU A 452 -14.24 -19.09 16.59
C LEU A 452 -15.25 -17.99 16.31
N VAL A 453 -15.05 -16.80 16.88
CA VAL A 453 -15.96 -15.66 16.70
C VAL A 453 -16.04 -15.26 15.23
N PHE A 454 -14.91 -15.17 14.55
CA PHE A 454 -14.88 -14.78 13.15
C PHE A 454 -15.31 -15.91 12.19
N ARG A 455 -15.04 -17.17 12.54
CA ARG A 455 -15.58 -18.33 11.81
C ARG A 455 -17.12 -18.35 11.82
N ASP A 456 -17.69 -18.17 13.00
CA ASP A 456 -19.13 -18.31 13.25
C ASP A 456 -19.87 -16.97 13.37
N THR A 457 -19.30 -15.92 12.74
CA THR A 457 -19.81 -14.53 12.77
C THR A 457 -21.32 -14.45 12.59
N ASP A 458 -21.89 -15.11 11.57
CA ASP A 458 -23.33 -15.07 11.30
C ASP A 458 -24.16 -15.72 12.41
N ILE A 459 -23.71 -16.85 12.93
CA ILE A 459 -24.40 -17.59 14.01
C ILE A 459 -24.41 -16.73 15.26
N ILE A 460 -23.25 -16.18 15.63
CA ILE A 460 -23.09 -15.33 16.82
C ILE A 460 -23.96 -14.08 16.71
N ILE A 461 -23.91 -13.35 15.59
CA ILE A 461 -24.74 -12.16 15.38
C ILE A 461 -26.22 -12.52 15.45
N ASN A 462 -26.64 -13.60 14.80
CA ASN A 462 -28.04 -14.02 14.77
C ASN A 462 -28.55 -14.47 16.14
N THR A 463 -27.71 -15.13 16.95
CA THR A 463 -28.04 -15.52 18.33
C THR A 463 -28.05 -14.30 19.24
N ALA A 464 -27.07 -13.43 19.10
CA ALA A 464 -26.96 -12.16 19.82
C ALA A 464 -28.22 -11.31 19.62
N GLN A 465 -28.59 -11.09 18.36
CA GLN A 465 -29.78 -10.33 18.02
C GLN A 465 -31.03 -10.98 18.59
N GLN A 466 -31.18 -12.31 18.53
CA GLN A 466 -32.34 -13.01 19.09
C GLN A 466 -32.51 -12.77 20.60
N ALA A 467 -31.42 -12.76 21.36
CA ALA A 467 -31.48 -12.46 22.79
C ALA A 467 -31.87 -10.99 23.05
N VAL A 468 -31.31 -10.04 22.29
CA VAL A 468 -31.67 -8.61 22.36
C VAL A 468 -33.15 -8.41 22.04
N ILE A 469 -33.65 -9.15 21.06
CA ILE A 469 -35.03 -9.21 20.62
C ILE A 469 -35.95 -9.72 21.73
N ASP A 470 -35.60 -10.84 22.36
CA ASP A 470 -36.46 -11.51 23.34
C ASP A 470 -36.59 -10.64 24.59
N ALA A 471 -35.52 -9.95 24.97
CA ALA A 471 -35.56 -8.90 25.99
C ALA A 471 -36.43 -7.70 25.55
N ALA A 472 -36.35 -7.30 24.28
CA ALA A 472 -37.11 -6.18 23.72
C ALA A 472 -38.60 -6.47 23.45
N LYS A 473 -39.10 -7.71 23.57
CA LYS A 473 -40.53 -8.04 23.42
C LYS A 473 -41.43 -7.17 24.31
N GLN A 474 -40.89 -6.68 25.43
CA GLN A 474 -41.56 -5.77 26.35
C GLN A 474 -41.68 -4.31 25.84
N MET A 475 -40.86 -3.87 24.87
CA MET A 475 -40.65 -2.45 24.51
C MET A 475 -41.48 -1.90 23.33
N GLN A 476 -42.41 -2.67 22.73
CA GLN A 476 -43.34 -2.22 21.68
C GLN A 476 -42.77 -1.37 20.50
N ASN A 477 -41.47 -1.48 20.16
CA ASN A 477 -40.88 -0.67 19.07
C ASN A 477 -41.21 -1.26 17.68
N PRO A 478 -41.96 -0.56 16.81
CA PRO A 478 -42.37 -1.08 15.50
C PRO A 478 -41.22 -1.24 14.50
N LEU A 479 -40.21 -0.35 14.53
CA LEU A 479 -39.05 -0.40 13.65
C LEU A 479 -38.19 -1.63 13.95
N GLN A 480 -37.93 -1.90 15.23
CA GLN A 480 -37.16 -3.05 15.67
C GLN A 480 -37.88 -4.37 15.33
N ARG A 481 -39.20 -4.43 15.53
CA ARG A 481 -40.02 -5.60 15.13
C ARG A 481 -39.98 -5.87 13.63
N MET A 482 -39.99 -4.83 12.80
CA MET A 482 -39.89 -4.98 11.35
C MET A 482 -38.51 -5.48 10.91
N ILE A 483 -37.45 -4.88 11.44
CA ILE A 483 -36.06 -5.18 11.02
C ILE A 483 -35.68 -6.63 11.39
N HIS A 484 -36.15 -7.09 12.54
CA HIS A 484 -35.85 -8.42 13.08
C HIS A 484 -36.95 -9.47 12.83
N GLU A 485 -37.99 -9.12 12.06
CA GLU A 485 -38.96 -10.06 11.49
C GLU A 485 -39.88 -10.78 12.52
N HIS A 486 -40.25 -10.13 13.63
CA HIS A 486 -41.00 -10.74 14.76
C HIS A 486 -42.45 -11.17 14.51
N THR A 487 -43.11 -10.63 13.49
CA THR A 487 -44.55 -10.82 13.28
C THR A 487 -44.86 -11.71 12.09
N MET A 488 -43.87 -12.43 11.55
CA MET A 488 -44.13 -13.34 10.44
C MET A 488 -44.65 -14.67 10.96
N ASP A 489 -45.96 -14.89 10.79
CA ASP A 489 -46.55 -16.21 10.95
C ASP A 489 -45.78 -17.19 10.04
N MET A 490 -45.26 -18.26 10.63
CA MET A 490 -44.37 -19.20 9.92
C MET A 490 -45.16 -20.15 9.00
N THR A 491 -46.50 -20.08 9.04
CA THR A 491 -47.41 -20.79 8.16
C THR A 491 -47.43 -20.11 6.78
N LEU A 492 -47.05 -20.86 5.75
CA LEU A 492 -47.25 -20.41 4.37
C LEU A 492 -48.76 -20.39 4.09
N PRO A 493 -49.30 -19.35 3.43
CA PRO A 493 -50.69 -19.36 3.01
C PRO A 493 -50.94 -20.55 2.07
N GLU A 494 -52.05 -21.26 2.26
CA GLU A 494 -52.48 -22.26 1.27
C GLU A 494 -52.83 -21.57 -0.06
N GLY A 495 -52.17 -21.98 -1.15
CA GLY A 495 -52.38 -21.43 -2.50
C GLY A 495 -51.21 -20.60 -3.07
N PRO A 496 -51.41 -19.86 -4.17
CA PRO A 496 -50.35 -19.10 -4.82
C PRO A 496 -49.86 -17.95 -3.95
N VAL A 497 -48.55 -17.95 -3.66
CA VAL A 497 -47.90 -16.94 -2.82
C VAL A 497 -47.89 -15.59 -3.53
N LYS A 498 -48.67 -14.63 -3.02
CA LYS A 498 -48.67 -13.25 -3.54
C LYS A 498 -47.31 -12.60 -3.34
N TRP A 499 -46.91 -11.71 -4.25
CA TRP A 499 -45.65 -10.97 -4.12
C TRP A 499 -45.59 -10.10 -2.86
N THR A 500 -46.73 -9.74 -2.24
CA THR A 500 -46.80 -8.99 -0.98
C THR A 500 -46.57 -9.85 0.27
N CYS A 501 -46.40 -11.17 0.10
CA CYS A 501 -46.20 -12.14 1.17
C CYS A 501 -44.93 -11.81 1.98
N PRO A 502 -45.02 -11.56 3.31
CA PRO A 502 -43.88 -11.15 4.14
C PRO A 502 -42.70 -12.13 4.06
N GLN A 503 -42.96 -13.44 3.94
CA GLN A 503 -41.95 -14.48 3.84
C GLN A 503 -41.03 -14.33 2.60
N LEU A 504 -41.50 -13.70 1.51
CA LEU A 504 -40.68 -13.38 0.33
C LEU A 504 -39.72 -12.20 0.58
N TRP A 505 -40.02 -11.34 1.55
CA TRP A 505 -39.28 -10.12 1.87
C TRP A 505 -38.43 -10.27 3.14
N LYS A 506 -37.94 -11.49 3.39
CA LYS A 506 -36.97 -11.74 4.46
C LYS A 506 -35.60 -11.22 4.06
N TYR A 507 -34.90 -10.58 5.00
CA TYR A 507 -33.51 -10.22 4.80
C TYR A 507 -32.67 -11.49 4.84
N ARG A 508 -31.77 -11.62 3.86
CA ARG A 508 -30.81 -12.71 3.78
C ARG A 508 -29.45 -12.11 3.51
N THR A 509 -28.42 -12.62 4.18
CA THR A 509 -27.03 -12.29 3.85
C THR A 509 -26.78 -12.64 2.38
N HIS A 510 -26.14 -11.75 1.64
CA HIS A 510 -25.86 -11.98 0.23
C HIS A 510 -24.49 -12.62 0.06
N ILE A 511 -24.42 -13.61 -0.83
CA ILE A 511 -23.16 -14.22 -1.24
C ILE A 511 -22.37 -13.17 -2.05
N THR A 512 -21.21 -12.79 -1.55
CA THR A 512 -20.28 -11.87 -2.23
C THR A 512 -18.86 -12.44 -2.17
N VAL A 513 -17.96 -11.94 -3.02
CA VAL A 513 -16.53 -12.30 -2.96
C VAL A 513 -15.95 -11.94 -1.59
N GLN A 514 -16.33 -10.77 -1.04
CA GLN A 514 -15.93 -10.35 0.29
C GLN A 514 -16.44 -11.31 1.38
N HIS A 515 -17.69 -11.78 1.30
CA HIS A 515 -18.22 -12.76 2.26
C HIS A 515 -17.43 -14.08 2.23
N LEU A 516 -17.05 -14.55 1.03
CA LEU A 516 -16.19 -15.72 0.91
C LEU A 516 -14.79 -15.48 1.48
N ARG A 517 -14.17 -14.33 1.16
CA ARG A 517 -12.85 -13.94 1.70
C ARG A 517 -12.83 -14.03 3.23
N LEU A 518 -13.92 -13.62 3.88
CA LEU A 518 -14.06 -13.71 5.34
C LEU A 518 -14.16 -15.12 5.88
N LYS A 519 -14.96 -15.97 5.23
CA LYS A 519 -15.04 -17.38 5.62
C LYS A 519 -13.68 -18.07 5.45
N LEU A 520 -12.92 -17.75 4.41
CA LEU A 520 -11.58 -18.29 4.17
C LEU A 520 -10.52 -17.73 5.14
N GLU A 521 -10.63 -16.47 5.57
CA GLU A 521 -9.74 -15.91 6.59
C GLU A 521 -9.85 -16.67 7.92
N ALA A 522 -11.05 -17.12 8.28
CA ALA A 522 -11.33 -17.84 9.51
C ALA A 522 -10.98 -19.34 9.50
N VAL A 523 -10.70 -19.92 8.33
CA VAL A 523 -10.24 -21.31 8.19
C VAL A 523 -8.72 -21.36 8.34
N ASP A 524 -8.23 -22.27 9.19
CA ASP A 524 -6.80 -22.52 9.36
C ASP A 524 -6.19 -22.95 8.02
N GLY A 525 -5.06 -22.35 7.66
CA GLY A 525 -4.51 -22.36 6.29
C GLY A 525 -4.00 -23.70 5.72
N LYS A 526 -4.39 -24.85 6.30
CA LYS A 526 -3.89 -26.19 5.92
C LYS A 526 -4.97 -27.20 5.48
N ALA A 527 -6.24 -26.84 5.41
CA ALA A 527 -7.32 -27.82 5.13
C ALA A 527 -8.06 -27.56 3.81
N GLU A 528 -9.01 -26.62 3.77
CA GLU A 528 -9.93 -26.42 2.64
C GLU A 528 -9.88 -24.96 2.17
N GLY A 529 -9.84 -24.72 0.85
CA GLY A 529 -9.89 -23.36 0.31
C GLY A 529 -8.56 -22.58 0.41
N ALA A 530 -7.42 -23.25 0.61
CA ALA A 530 -6.12 -22.60 0.79
C ALA A 530 -5.64 -21.87 -0.48
N VAL A 531 -5.85 -22.43 -1.67
CA VAL A 531 -5.58 -21.79 -2.96
C VAL A 531 -6.54 -20.62 -3.18
N LEU A 532 -7.82 -20.76 -2.84
CA LEU A 532 -8.78 -19.66 -2.89
C LEU A 532 -8.35 -18.50 -1.97
N LYS A 533 -7.91 -18.80 -0.75
CA LYS A 533 -7.41 -17.82 0.22
C LYS A 533 -6.19 -17.10 -0.32
N LEU A 534 -5.24 -17.83 -0.92
CA LEU A 534 -4.06 -17.25 -1.56
C LEU A 534 -4.43 -16.28 -2.69
N ILE A 535 -5.29 -16.71 -3.62
CA ILE A 535 -5.75 -15.90 -4.76
C ILE A 535 -6.45 -14.63 -4.27
N LEU A 536 -7.42 -14.77 -3.36
CA LEU A 536 -8.21 -13.63 -2.87
C LEU A 536 -7.40 -12.66 -1.99
N ASN A 537 -6.25 -13.07 -1.46
CA ASN A 537 -5.37 -12.21 -0.67
C ASN A 537 -4.22 -11.60 -1.48
N THR A 538 -4.09 -11.95 -2.77
CA THR A 538 -3.04 -11.40 -3.63
C THR A 538 -3.44 -10.01 -4.12
N GLU A 539 -2.64 -9.00 -3.77
CA GLU A 539 -2.81 -7.63 -4.26
C GLU A 539 -2.54 -7.53 -5.77
N HIS A 540 -3.29 -6.65 -6.47
CA HIS A 540 -3.16 -6.39 -7.91
C HIS A 540 -3.27 -7.62 -8.83
N LEU A 541 -3.85 -8.72 -8.35
CA LEU A 541 -4.05 -9.94 -9.15
C LEU A 541 -4.80 -9.66 -10.46
N SER A 542 -5.78 -8.75 -10.44
CA SER A 542 -6.56 -8.34 -11.62
C SER A 542 -5.73 -7.67 -12.71
N GLU A 543 -4.56 -7.12 -12.37
CA GLU A 543 -3.70 -6.39 -13.30
C GLU A 543 -2.78 -7.32 -14.11
N ILE A 544 -2.53 -8.54 -13.63
CA ILE A 544 -1.69 -9.55 -14.30
C ILE A 544 -2.21 -9.87 -15.71
N LYS A 545 -3.53 -9.89 -15.91
CA LYS A 545 -4.16 -10.13 -17.23
C LYS A 545 -3.75 -9.14 -18.31
N HIS A 546 -3.25 -7.96 -17.91
CA HIS A 546 -2.84 -6.90 -18.83
C HIS A 546 -1.36 -6.99 -19.23
N LEU A 547 -0.61 -7.98 -18.72
CA LEU A 547 0.82 -8.12 -18.99
C LEU A 547 1.13 -8.28 -20.49
N ALA A 548 0.34 -9.07 -21.22
CA ALA A 548 0.47 -9.20 -22.67
C ALA A 548 0.26 -7.85 -23.39
N THR A 549 -0.72 -7.06 -22.96
CA THR A 549 -0.96 -5.71 -23.49
C THR A 549 0.23 -4.78 -23.22
N ILE A 550 0.80 -4.86 -22.01
CA ILE A 550 1.99 -4.08 -21.64
C ILE A 550 3.17 -4.39 -22.55
N PHE A 551 3.44 -5.68 -22.80
CA PHE A 551 4.53 -6.09 -23.69
C PHE A 551 4.28 -5.70 -25.15
N ASN A 552 3.04 -5.76 -25.63
CA ASN A 552 2.69 -5.31 -26.97
C ASN A 552 2.98 -3.81 -27.15
N VAL A 553 2.58 -2.99 -26.16
CA VAL A 553 2.86 -1.55 -26.16
C VAL A 553 4.38 -1.31 -26.15
N GLN A 554 5.10 -1.91 -25.22
CA GLN A 554 6.57 -1.78 -25.14
C GLN A 554 7.26 -2.20 -26.44
N SER A 555 6.83 -3.33 -27.04
CA SER A 555 7.40 -3.84 -28.29
C SER A 555 7.15 -2.89 -29.46
N ALA A 556 5.97 -2.28 -29.54
CA ALA A 556 5.65 -1.29 -30.57
C ALA A 556 6.52 -0.02 -30.43
N PHE A 557 6.68 0.49 -29.20
CA PHE A 557 7.58 1.61 -28.93
C PHE A 557 9.04 1.26 -29.28
N ILE A 558 9.55 0.10 -28.85
CA ILE A 558 10.91 -0.34 -29.20
C ILE A 558 11.06 -0.43 -30.72
N ALA A 559 10.11 -1.07 -31.43
CA ALA A 559 10.19 -1.22 -32.88
C ALA A 559 10.24 0.13 -33.62
N ARG A 560 9.57 1.15 -33.10
CA ARG A 560 9.53 2.50 -33.70
C ARG A 560 10.81 3.30 -33.45
N TYR A 561 11.37 3.21 -32.25
CA TYR A 561 12.38 4.15 -31.74
C TYR A 561 13.79 3.56 -31.62
N ARG A 562 13.95 2.23 -31.60
CA ARG A 562 15.26 1.57 -31.40
C ARG A 562 16.31 2.11 -32.37
N GLN A 563 17.44 2.57 -31.82
CA GLN A 563 18.59 3.14 -32.55
C GLN A 563 18.25 4.32 -33.47
N ARG A 564 17.12 5.02 -33.23
CA ARG A 564 16.68 6.17 -34.05
C ARG A 564 16.57 7.48 -33.28
N VAL A 565 16.50 7.40 -31.95
CA VAL A 565 16.32 8.54 -31.04
C VAL A 565 17.27 8.43 -29.87
N ASP A 566 17.58 9.56 -29.24
CA ASP A 566 18.28 9.60 -27.97
C ASP A 566 17.30 9.60 -26.78
N ILE A 567 17.82 9.68 -25.55
CA ILE A 567 16.98 9.70 -24.35
C ILE A 567 16.19 11.02 -24.26
N ALA A 568 16.78 12.16 -24.62
CA ALA A 568 16.17 13.47 -24.52
C ALA A 568 14.95 13.58 -25.45
N ASP A 569 15.09 13.10 -26.69
CA ASP A 569 14.00 12.99 -27.68
C ASP A 569 12.80 12.22 -27.10
N THR A 570 13.04 11.16 -26.34
CA THR A 570 11.96 10.35 -25.75
C THR A 570 11.32 10.97 -24.51
N ASP A 571 12.00 11.92 -23.87
CA ASP A 571 11.46 12.71 -22.76
C ASP A 571 10.64 13.92 -23.25
N GLU A 572 10.95 14.45 -24.44
CA GLU A 572 10.22 15.54 -25.06
C GLU A 572 8.95 15.07 -25.80
N ASN A 573 9.00 13.92 -26.47
CA ASN A 573 7.85 13.38 -27.19
C ASN A 573 6.83 12.73 -26.25
N THR A 574 5.55 13.01 -26.49
CA THR A 574 4.42 12.51 -25.69
C THR A 574 3.74 11.30 -26.32
N ILE A 575 3.04 10.53 -25.48
CA ILE A 575 2.21 9.41 -25.94
C ILE A 575 1.12 9.86 -26.93
N ARG A 576 0.57 11.07 -26.74
CA ARG A 576 -0.43 11.67 -27.65
C ARG A 576 0.16 11.92 -29.03
N GLU A 577 1.32 12.54 -29.12
CA GLU A 577 1.99 12.82 -30.40
C GLU A 577 2.30 11.53 -31.15
N PHE A 578 2.70 10.47 -30.45
CA PHE A 578 2.89 9.15 -31.06
C PHE A 578 1.59 8.57 -31.66
N LEU A 579 0.45 8.75 -30.99
CA LEU A 579 -0.85 8.33 -31.52
C LEU A 579 -1.27 9.17 -32.73
N ASP A 580 -1.01 10.47 -32.70
CA ASP A 580 -1.32 11.41 -33.78
C ASP A 580 -0.42 11.16 -35.01
N ASP A 581 0.80 10.63 -34.82
CA ASP A 581 1.72 10.12 -35.85
C ASP A 581 1.27 8.76 -36.45
N GLY A 582 -0.04 8.55 -36.64
CA GLY A 582 -0.60 7.39 -37.35
C GLY A 582 -0.82 6.11 -36.54
N HIS A 583 -0.62 6.12 -35.21
CA HIS A 583 -0.74 4.93 -34.35
C HIS A 583 -2.06 4.85 -33.55
N GLN A 584 -3.12 5.54 -33.98
CA GLN A 584 -4.43 5.57 -33.30
C GLN A 584 -5.04 4.18 -33.00
N HIS A 585 -4.68 3.16 -33.79
CA HIS A 585 -5.13 1.78 -33.57
C HIS A 585 -4.68 1.20 -32.22
N MET A 586 -3.61 1.73 -31.61
CA MET A 586 -3.09 1.27 -30.30
C MET A 586 -3.64 2.04 -29.09
N LYS A 587 -4.57 2.98 -29.32
CA LYS A 587 -5.08 3.87 -28.28
C LYS A 587 -5.70 3.12 -27.10
N GLU A 588 -6.37 2.00 -27.36
CA GLU A 588 -6.98 1.18 -26.31
C GLU A 588 -5.93 0.44 -25.46
N GLU A 589 -4.91 -0.14 -26.09
CA GLU A 589 -3.80 -0.81 -25.41
C GLU A 589 -3.01 0.16 -24.54
N ILE A 590 -2.71 1.35 -25.06
CA ILE A 590 -2.01 2.41 -24.32
C ILE A 590 -2.88 2.90 -23.16
N PHE A 591 -4.19 3.08 -23.36
CA PHE A 591 -5.08 3.44 -22.26
C PHE A 591 -5.09 2.38 -21.15
N LYS A 592 -5.05 1.09 -21.51
CA LYS A 592 -4.91 -0.02 -20.54
C LYS A 592 -3.56 0.06 -19.82
N TYR A 593 -2.45 0.31 -20.53
CA TYR A 593 -1.13 0.50 -19.93
C TYR A 593 -1.15 1.61 -18.87
N ILE A 594 -1.65 2.80 -19.24
CA ILE A 594 -1.78 3.97 -18.35
C ILE A 594 -2.63 3.63 -17.12
N LYS A 595 -3.75 2.92 -17.32
CA LYS A 595 -4.62 2.50 -16.22
C LYS A 595 -3.87 1.57 -15.26
N VAL A 596 -3.18 0.56 -15.77
CA VAL A 596 -2.44 -0.40 -14.94
C VAL A 596 -1.34 0.30 -14.15
N TRP A 597 -0.52 1.13 -14.80
CA TRP A 597 0.48 1.98 -14.13
C TRP A 597 -0.16 2.75 -12.98
N ASN A 598 -1.26 3.44 -13.26
CA ASN A 598 -1.90 4.29 -12.28
C ASN A 598 -2.52 3.53 -11.10
N THR A 599 -2.87 2.26 -11.28
CA THR A 599 -3.34 1.35 -10.22
C THR A 599 -2.19 0.91 -9.33
N VAL A 600 -1.05 0.50 -9.90
CA VAL A 600 0.03 -0.17 -9.14
C VAL A 600 1.14 0.77 -8.66
N ARG A 601 1.23 2.00 -9.18
CA ARG A 601 2.35 2.92 -8.94
C ARG A 601 2.68 3.19 -7.47
N GLY A 602 1.68 3.16 -6.58
CA GLY A 602 1.86 3.34 -5.14
C GLY A 602 2.71 2.24 -4.47
N ASN A 603 2.86 1.08 -5.11
CA ASN A 603 3.59 -0.07 -4.59
C ASN A 603 4.93 -0.30 -5.30
N LEU A 604 5.19 0.37 -6.43
CA LEU A 604 6.39 0.15 -7.24
C LEU A 604 7.68 0.64 -6.56
N ALA A 605 7.60 1.71 -5.76
CA ALA A 605 8.78 2.26 -5.06
C ALA A 605 9.44 1.27 -4.09
N ALA A 606 8.66 0.34 -3.52
CA ALA A 606 9.20 -0.71 -2.65
C ALA A 606 9.82 -1.89 -3.42
N PHE A 607 9.56 -1.97 -4.73
CA PHE A 607 10.00 -3.05 -5.62
C PHE A 607 11.14 -2.61 -6.54
N ASP A 608 11.38 -1.31 -6.65
CA ASP A 608 12.36 -0.74 -7.56
C ASP A 608 13.80 -1.12 -7.20
N LYS A 609 14.50 -1.73 -8.16
CA LYS A 609 15.90 -2.14 -8.07
C LYS A 609 16.83 -1.26 -8.90
N TYR A 610 16.27 -0.31 -9.64
CA TYR A 610 16.98 0.55 -10.58
C TYR A 610 17.29 1.93 -10.00
N ASN A 611 17.04 2.13 -8.69
CA ASN A 611 17.16 3.42 -8.00
C ASN A 611 16.48 4.55 -8.78
N THR A 612 15.31 4.25 -9.35
CA THR A 612 14.49 5.21 -10.08
C THR A 612 14.13 6.36 -9.16
N LEU A 613 14.23 7.59 -9.67
CA LEU A 613 13.80 8.74 -8.90
C LEU A 613 12.33 8.56 -8.52
N ARG A 614 12.05 8.52 -7.21
CA ARG A 614 10.72 8.28 -6.65
C ARG A 614 9.63 9.17 -7.25
N LYS A 615 9.99 10.40 -7.63
CA LYS A 615 9.10 11.34 -8.35
C LYS A 615 8.52 10.74 -9.62
N HIS A 616 9.30 9.97 -10.39
CA HIS A 616 8.86 9.33 -11.63
C HIS A 616 7.91 8.16 -11.35
N LEU A 617 8.18 7.36 -10.31
CA LEU A 617 7.32 6.23 -9.93
C LEU A 617 5.98 6.69 -9.36
N GLU A 618 5.92 7.80 -8.63
CA GLU A 618 4.67 8.29 -8.03
C GLU A 618 3.82 9.11 -9.00
N GLU A 619 4.41 9.54 -10.13
CA GLU A 619 3.75 10.36 -11.14
C GLU A 619 2.56 9.65 -11.78
N LYS A 620 1.44 10.37 -11.88
CA LYS A 620 0.25 9.86 -12.57
C LYS A 620 0.47 9.94 -14.07
N MET A 621 0.51 8.80 -14.73
CA MET A 621 0.64 8.73 -16.18
C MET A 621 -0.66 9.17 -16.87
N THR A 622 -0.53 9.93 -17.95
CA THR A 622 -1.63 10.38 -18.82
C THR A 622 -1.21 10.25 -20.29
N MET A 623 -2.10 10.58 -21.22
CA MET A 623 -1.73 10.62 -22.65
C MET A 623 -0.68 11.70 -22.97
N ASP A 624 -0.47 12.66 -22.06
CA ASP A 624 0.51 13.74 -22.23
C ASP A 624 1.83 13.42 -21.53
N SER A 625 1.96 12.23 -20.93
CA SER A 625 3.21 11.77 -20.36
C SER A 625 4.23 11.43 -21.45
N PRO A 626 5.53 11.57 -21.18
CA PRO A 626 6.57 11.23 -22.15
C PRO A 626 6.61 9.75 -22.51
N ILE A 627 6.97 9.45 -23.75
CA ILE A 627 7.10 8.07 -24.24
C ILE A 627 8.20 7.29 -23.54
N SER A 628 9.20 7.97 -22.97
CA SER A 628 10.27 7.37 -22.18
C SER A 628 9.74 6.54 -21.00
N MET A 629 8.60 6.89 -20.40
CA MET A 629 7.99 6.09 -19.32
C MET A 629 7.44 4.74 -19.78
N CYS A 630 7.21 4.55 -21.09
CA CYS A 630 6.73 3.31 -21.69
C CYS A 630 7.86 2.50 -22.36
N LEU A 631 9.07 3.05 -22.47
CA LEU A 631 10.23 2.40 -23.09
C LEU A 631 11.09 1.71 -22.02
N PRO A 632 11.26 0.38 -22.05
CA PRO A 632 12.03 -0.32 -21.03
C PRO A 632 13.53 -0.04 -21.16
N SER A 633 14.06 0.84 -20.32
CA SER A 633 15.49 1.19 -20.23
C SER A 633 15.94 1.20 -18.78
N ASP A 634 17.21 0.90 -18.56
CA ASP A 634 17.91 0.99 -17.27
C ASP A 634 18.29 2.42 -16.87
N ARG A 635 17.95 3.43 -17.70
CA ARG A 635 18.26 4.84 -17.47
C ARG A 635 17.01 5.71 -17.49
N GLY A 636 17.07 6.81 -16.74
CA GLY A 636 16.08 7.89 -16.78
C GLY A 636 14.66 7.45 -16.40
N ARG A 637 13.66 7.91 -17.17
CA ARG A 637 12.25 7.55 -16.97
C ARG A 637 11.91 6.14 -17.47
N GLY A 638 12.77 5.54 -18.29
CA GLY A 638 12.57 4.18 -18.83
C GLY A 638 12.58 3.07 -17.77
N CYS A 639 13.15 3.33 -16.60
CA CYS A 639 13.08 2.42 -15.46
C CYS A 639 11.63 2.15 -15.04
N CYS A 640 10.72 3.11 -15.24
CA CYS A 640 9.29 2.95 -14.93
C CYS A 640 8.69 1.74 -15.69
N ALA A 641 9.01 1.62 -16.97
CA ALA A 641 8.54 0.52 -17.82
C ALA A 641 9.10 -0.83 -17.39
N LEU A 642 10.37 -0.89 -16.95
CA LEU A 642 10.99 -2.11 -16.42
C LEU A 642 10.38 -2.53 -15.08
N VAL A 643 10.30 -1.60 -14.12
CA VAL A 643 9.75 -1.87 -12.78
C VAL A 643 8.30 -2.34 -12.85
N LEU A 644 7.48 -1.72 -13.72
CA LEU A 644 6.10 -2.14 -13.95
C LEU A 644 6.02 -3.59 -14.46
N ALA A 645 6.80 -3.91 -15.50
CA ALA A 645 6.82 -5.23 -16.10
C ALA A 645 7.30 -6.31 -15.12
N GLU A 646 8.41 -6.05 -14.42
CA GLU A 646 8.97 -6.98 -13.43
C GLU A 646 8.03 -7.20 -12.25
N TYR A 647 7.38 -6.14 -11.75
CA TYR A 647 6.42 -6.25 -10.64
C TYR A 647 5.28 -7.21 -10.98
N LEU A 648 4.70 -7.09 -12.17
CA LEU A 648 3.60 -7.96 -12.60
C LEU A 648 4.05 -9.39 -12.94
N ILE A 649 5.24 -9.56 -13.52
CA ILE A 649 5.86 -10.90 -13.69
C ILE A 649 6.04 -11.58 -12.34
N GLU A 650 6.60 -10.86 -11.37
CA GLU A 650 6.86 -11.39 -10.03
C GLU A 650 5.55 -11.77 -9.33
N LYS A 651 4.50 -10.94 -9.45
CA LYS A 651 3.17 -11.28 -8.91
C LYS A 651 2.60 -12.56 -9.50
N GLN A 652 2.70 -12.77 -10.81
CA GLN A 652 2.29 -14.03 -11.44
C GLN A 652 3.10 -15.21 -10.91
N ASN A 653 4.43 -15.09 -10.95
CA ASN A 653 5.33 -16.17 -10.54
C ASN A 653 5.16 -16.53 -9.05
N GLU A 654 5.01 -15.52 -8.18
CA GLU A 654 4.76 -15.67 -6.74
C GLU A 654 3.48 -16.48 -6.48
N VAL A 655 2.38 -16.14 -7.16
CA VAL A 655 1.10 -16.86 -7.01
C VAL A 655 1.24 -18.31 -7.48
N LEU A 656 1.85 -18.56 -8.64
CA LEU A 656 2.05 -19.92 -9.15
C LEU A 656 2.95 -20.76 -8.23
N ALA A 657 4.01 -20.18 -7.68
CA ALA A 657 4.90 -20.85 -6.74
C ALA A 657 4.17 -21.25 -5.46
N LYS A 658 3.43 -20.32 -4.84
CA LYS A 658 2.64 -20.58 -3.64
C LYS A 658 1.50 -21.58 -3.89
N CYS A 659 0.84 -21.51 -5.06
CA CYS A 659 -0.14 -22.50 -5.49
C CYS A 659 0.47 -23.91 -5.58
N ARG A 660 1.65 -24.05 -6.21
CA ARG A 660 2.37 -25.34 -6.29
C ARG A 660 2.68 -25.92 -4.91
N GLU A 661 3.04 -25.08 -3.95
CA GLU A 661 3.32 -25.50 -2.57
C GLU A 661 2.05 -25.94 -1.85
N THR A 662 0.94 -25.26 -2.09
CA THR A 662 -0.35 -25.47 -1.41
C THR A 662 -1.15 -26.64 -1.96
N MET A 663 -1.08 -26.90 -3.27
CA MET A 663 -1.83 -27.98 -3.92
C MET A 663 -1.32 -29.37 -3.50
N ILE A 664 -2.26 -30.29 -3.28
CA ILE A 664 -1.99 -31.71 -2.99
C ILE A 664 -1.24 -32.35 -4.16
N GLU A 665 -1.74 -32.15 -5.39
CA GLU A 665 -1.10 -32.63 -6.60
C GLU A 665 -0.05 -31.62 -7.08
N LYS A 666 1.22 -32.02 -7.03
CA LYS A 666 2.35 -31.18 -7.46
C LYS A 666 2.33 -31.03 -8.98
N THR A 667 1.69 -29.96 -9.43
CA THR A 667 1.67 -29.57 -10.85
C THR A 667 2.99 -28.93 -11.24
N GLN A 668 3.53 -29.33 -12.39
CA GLN A 668 4.66 -28.64 -13.01
C GLN A 668 4.14 -27.53 -13.93
N PHE A 669 4.48 -26.28 -13.63
CA PHE A 669 4.19 -25.14 -14.50
C PHE A 669 5.33 -24.95 -15.50
N ARG A 670 4.98 -24.76 -16.78
CA ARG A 670 5.94 -24.45 -17.84
C ARG A 670 6.55 -23.07 -17.61
N GLN A 671 7.80 -22.88 -17.99
CA GLN A 671 8.47 -21.58 -18.03
C GLN A 671 8.55 -21.07 -19.47
N ILE A 672 8.24 -19.79 -19.69
CA ILE A 672 8.22 -19.14 -21.01
C ILE A 672 8.98 -17.81 -20.96
N ASP A 673 9.44 -17.38 -22.13
CA ASP A 673 10.08 -16.08 -22.32
C ASP A 673 9.01 -14.99 -22.56
N VAL A 674 9.36 -13.73 -22.34
CA VAL A 674 8.45 -12.56 -22.47
C VAL A 674 7.80 -12.49 -23.84
N SER A 675 8.54 -12.82 -24.90
CA SER A 675 8.03 -12.85 -26.29
C SER A 675 6.95 -13.90 -26.53
N GLY A 676 6.88 -14.94 -25.70
CA GLY A 676 5.89 -16.02 -25.80
C GLY A 676 4.65 -15.81 -24.94
N VAL A 677 4.52 -14.66 -24.26
CA VAL A 677 3.41 -14.37 -23.34
C VAL A 677 2.14 -14.06 -24.11
N ALA A 678 1.15 -14.95 -24.00
CA ALA A 678 -0.22 -14.74 -24.48
C ALA A 678 -1.21 -14.76 -23.30
N PRO A 679 -2.47 -14.28 -23.49
CA PRO A 679 -3.49 -14.28 -22.43
C PRO A 679 -3.70 -15.64 -21.75
N ASN A 680 -3.59 -16.75 -22.50
CA ASN A 680 -3.74 -18.10 -21.97
C ASN A 680 -2.61 -18.52 -21.00
N ASN A 681 -1.46 -17.85 -21.03
CA ASN A 681 -0.35 -18.10 -20.12
C ASN A 681 -0.51 -17.35 -18.79
N LEU A 682 -1.43 -16.37 -18.71
CA LEU A 682 -1.56 -15.41 -17.61
C LEU A 682 -2.70 -15.74 -16.66
N ILE A 683 -2.52 -15.43 -15.38
CA ILE A 683 -3.62 -15.50 -14.40
C ILE A 683 -4.61 -14.37 -14.70
N CYS A 684 -5.76 -14.73 -15.25
CA CYS A 684 -6.80 -13.79 -15.65
C CYS A 684 -8.03 -13.97 -14.75
N ILE A 685 -8.11 -13.19 -13.68
CA ILE A 685 -9.23 -13.25 -12.72
C ILE A 685 -9.81 -11.86 -12.51
N SER A 686 -11.10 -11.72 -12.76
CA SER A 686 -11.94 -10.59 -12.36
C SER A 686 -12.88 -11.06 -11.24
N GLU A 687 -12.73 -10.53 -10.03
CA GLU A 687 -13.48 -11.00 -8.85
C GLU A 687 -15.00 -11.05 -9.08
N ASN A 688 -15.61 -9.98 -9.60
CA ASN A 688 -17.06 -9.91 -9.76
C ASN A 688 -17.58 -10.56 -11.05
N HIS A 689 -16.77 -10.65 -12.10
CA HIS A 689 -17.19 -11.22 -13.38
C HIS A 689 -16.93 -12.73 -13.45
N ASP A 690 -15.80 -13.19 -12.93
CA ASP A 690 -15.33 -14.57 -13.07
C ASP A 690 -15.57 -15.38 -11.80
N LEU A 691 -15.17 -14.85 -10.63
CA LEU A 691 -15.30 -15.60 -9.36
C LEU A 691 -16.73 -15.60 -8.84
N LEU A 692 -17.42 -14.45 -8.80
CA LEU A 692 -18.76 -14.37 -8.20
C LEU A 692 -19.76 -15.40 -8.77
N PRO A 693 -19.85 -15.64 -10.09
CA PRO A 693 -20.71 -16.71 -10.63
C PRO A 693 -20.34 -18.11 -10.12
N LEU A 694 -19.04 -18.42 -10.04
CA LEU A 694 -18.57 -19.70 -9.48
C LEU A 694 -18.90 -19.81 -7.99
N ILE A 695 -18.73 -18.73 -7.23
CA ILE A 695 -19.06 -18.69 -5.81
C ILE A 695 -20.55 -18.93 -5.61
N LEU A 696 -21.41 -18.26 -6.39
CA LEU A 696 -22.86 -18.44 -6.33
C LEU A 696 -23.29 -19.88 -6.66
N ALA A 697 -22.63 -20.52 -7.63
CA ALA A 697 -22.91 -21.90 -8.03
C ALA A 697 -22.47 -22.95 -6.99
N ASN A 698 -21.54 -22.60 -6.07
CA ASN A 698 -21.00 -23.50 -5.05
C ASN A 698 -21.32 -23.01 -3.62
N ALA A 699 -22.38 -22.21 -3.46
CA ALA A 699 -22.86 -21.71 -2.18
C ALA A 699 -24.34 -22.08 -2.00
N GLN A 700 -24.70 -22.48 -0.78
CA GLN A 700 -26.07 -22.88 -0.44
C GLN A 700 -26.57 -22.09 0.77
N TYR A 701 -27.87 -21.82 0.77
CA TYR A 701 -28.57 -21.25 1.91
C TYR A 701 -29.14 -22.40 2.74
N GLU A 702 -28.57 -22.65 3.92
CA GLU A 702 -29.10 -23.63 4.86
C GLU A 702 -30.04 -22.95 5.85
N ALA A 703 -31.25 -23.52 5.98
CA ALA A 703 -32.22 -23.08 6.96
C ALA A 703 -31.97 -23.80 8.29
N THR A 704 -31.54 -23.08 9.32
CA THR A 704 -31.52 -23.60 10.69
C THR A 704 -32.87 -23.33 11.35
N THR A 705 -33.53 -24.39 11.81
CA THR A 705 -34.73 -24.31 12.66
C THR A 705 -34.28 -24.09 14.10
N ALA A 706 -34.00 -22.84 14.45
CA ALA A 706 -33.89 -22.44 15.85
C ALA A 706 -35.25 -21.90 16.34
N GLU A 707 -35.54 -22.07 17.63
CA GLU A 707 -36.68 -21.47 18.32
C GLU A 707 -36.64 -19.94 18.14
N GLY A 708 -37.37 -19.41 17.15
CA GLY A 708 -37.28 -17.99 16.74
C GLY A 708 -37.39 -17.73 15.23
N GLY A 709 -37.40 -18.79 14.41
CA GLY A 709 -37.67 -18.71 12.97
C GLY A 709 -36.52 -19.23 12.09
N ALA A 710 -36.84 -19.54 10.83
CA ALA A 710 -35.86 -20.06 9.86
C ALA A 710 -34.77 -19.04 9.54
N LYS A 711 -33.55 -19.28 10.05
CA LYS A 711 -32.36 -18.45 9.78
C LYS A 711 -31.57 -19.08 8.64
N HIS A 712 -31.15 -18.25 7.68
CA HIS A 712 -30.45 -18.71 6.47
C HIS A 712 -28.95 -18.43 6.61
N ASN A 713 -28.17 -19.47 6.90
CA ASN A 713 -26.71 -19.39 6.87
C ASN A 713 -26.20 -19.71 5.46
N ILE A 714 -25.09 -19.09 5.06
CA ILE A 714 -24.43 -19.41 3.79
C ILE A 714 -23.36 -20.45 4.08
N VAL A 715 -23.49 -21.61 3.46
CA VAL A 715 -22.46 -22.66 3.47
C VAL A 715 -21.82 -22.72 2.09
N TYR A 716 -20.49 -22.74 2.06
CA TYR A 716 -19.71 -22.84 0.83
C TYR A 716 -19.13 -24.24 0.70
N ASN A 717 -19.27 -24.84 -0.48
CA ASN A 717 -18.47 -26.01 -0.83
C ASN A 717 -17.09 -25.53 -1.29
N LEU A 718 -16.20 -25.30 -0.32
CA LEU A 718 -14.87 -24.73 -0.57
C LEU A 718 -14.01 -25.64 -1.45
N ASP A 719 -14.10 -26.97 -1.26
CA ASP A 719 -13.35 -27.95 -2.04
C ASP A 719 -13.72 -27.90 -3.53
N LEU A 720 -15.02 -27.96 -3.84
CA LEU A 720 -15.49 -27.93 -5.23
C LEU A 720 -15.20 -26.57 -5.88
N LEU A 721 -15.38 -25.49 -5.14
CA LEU A 721 -15.07 -24.14 -5.61
C LEU A 721 -13.57 -23.99 -5.90
N GLU A 722 -12.72 -24.47 -4.99
CA GLU A 722 -11.27 -24.41 -5.14
C GLU A 722 -10.78 -25.22 -6.34
N ARG A 723 -11.31 -26.43 -6.54
CA ARG A 723 -11.00 -27.24 -7.73
C ARG A 723 -11.35 -26.51 -9.02
N LYS A 724 -12.58 -25.96 -9.12
CA LYS A 724 -13.02 -25.20 -10.31
C LYS A 724 -12.15 -23.97 -10.57
N VAL A 725 -11.84 -23.20 -9.54
CA VAL A 725 -10.98 -22.00 -9.68
C VAL A 725 -9.56 -22.40 -10.08
N THR A 726 -9.03 -23.46 -9.48
CA THR A 726 -7.72 -24.00 -9.80
C THR A 726 -7.64 -24.46 -11.26
N GLU A 727 -8.57 -25.31 -11.69
CA GLU A 727 -8.65 -25.85 -13.05
C GLU A 727 -8.79 -24.76 -14.11
N GLN A 728 -9.62 -23.74 -13.84
CA GLN A 728 -9.93 -22.70 -14.81
C GLN A 728 -8.86 -21.60 -14.87
N PHE A 729 -8.29 -21.19 -13.74
CA PHE A 729 -7.48 -19.97 -13.67
C PHE A 729 -5.99 -20.20 -13.36
N ILE A 730 -5.63 -21.32 -12.74
CA ILE A 730 -4.27 -21.59 -12.28
C ILE A 730 -3.60 -22.69 -13.10
N LEU A 731 -4.29 -23.80 -13.36
CA LEU A 731 -3.74 -24.86 -14.20
C LEU A 731 -3.44 -24.31 -15.60
N ARG A 732 -2.35 -24.81 -16.21
CA ARG A 732 -1.85 -24.42 -17.54
C ARG A 732 -1.27 -23.00 -17.65
N ARG A 733 -1.19 -22.23 -16.56
CA ARG A 733 -0.44 -20.96 -16.53
C ARG A 733 1.06 -21.22 -16.46
N CYS A 734 1.85 -20.22 -16.86
CA CYS A 734 3.28 -20.36 -17.03
C CYS A 734 4.06 -19.38 -16.14
N PHE A 735 5.22 -19.82 -15.67
CA PHE A 735 6.24 -18.92 -15.14
C PHE A 735 6.83 -18.08 -16.28
N ILE A 736 7.10 -16.81 -16.02
CA ILE A 736 7.67 -15.89 -17.00
C ILE A 736 9.11 -15.56 -16.60
N LYS A 737 10.05 -15.69 -17.54
CA LYS A 737 11.46 -15.33 -17.35
C LYS A 737 11.67 -13.84 -17.43
N LYS A 738 11.84 -13.17 -16.29
CA LYS A 738 12.13 -11.73 -16.23
C LYS A 738 13.43 -11.35 -16.94
N GLU A 739 14.38 -12.29 -17.03
CA GLU A 739 15.68 -12.10 -17.71
C GLU A 739 15.52 -11.87 -19.22
N THR A 740 14.36 -12.23 -19.78
CA THR A 740 14.05 -12.09 -21.21
C THR A 740 13.31 -10.79 -21.55
N LEU A 741 13.17 -9.86 -20.59
CA LEU A 741 12.58 -8.55 -20.84
C LEU A 741 13.41 -7.78 -21.88
N PRO A 742 12.77 -7.26 -22.94
CA PRO A 742 13.49 -6.49 -23.97
C PRO A 742 13.95 -5.15 -23.38
N ARG A 743 15.17 -4.75 -23.73
CA ARG A 743 15.75 -3.45 -23.35
C ARG A 743 15.85 -2.54 -24.57
N MET A 744 15.46 -1.28 -24.39
CA MET A 744 15.63 -0.23 -25.39
C MET A 744 17.12 0.06 -25.61
N THR A 745 17.50 0.32 -26.85
CA THR A 745 18.85 0.75 -27.23
C THR A 745 18.73 2.09 -27.94
N TYR A 746 19.31 3.14 -27.37
CA TYR A 746 19.28 4.49 -27.93
C TYR A 746 20.40 4.70 -28.96
N LEU A 747 20.31 5.77 -29.73
CA LEU A 747 21.32 6.11 -30.74
C LEU A 747 22.73 6.25 -30.12
N GLN A 748 22.82 6.91 -28.96
CA GLN A 748 24.06 7.09 -28.19
C GLN A 748 24.68 5.78 -27.66
N ASP A 749 23.91 4.70 -27.53
CA ASP A 749 24.39 3.42 -27.03
C ASP A 749 25.09 2.59 -28.14
N VAL A 750 24.98 3.03 -29.40
CA VAL A 750 25.70 2.43 -30.54
C VAL A 750 27.10 3.07 -30.62
N GLY A 751 27.95 2.82 -29.63
CA GLY A 751 29.30 3.39 -29.58
C GLY A 751 30.12 3.07 -30.84
N LEU A 752 30.83 4.08 -31.37
CA LEU A 752 31.72 3.94 -32.54
C LEU A 752 32.79 2.86 -32.33
N GLY A 753 33.22 2.60 -31.10
CA GLY A 753 34.31 1.67 -30.79
C GLY A 753 34.13 0.26 -31.37
N LYS A 754 32.94 -0.34 -31.24
CA LYS A 754 32.66 -1.68 -31.83
C LYS A 754 32.74 -1.68 -33.36
N ILE A 755 32.36 -0.57 -33.98
CA ILE A 755 32.40 -0.38 -35.43
C ILE A 755 33.85 -0.18 -35.90
N CYS A 756 34.65 0.59 -35.15
CA CYS A 756 36.07 0.77 -35.41
C CYS A 756 36.86 -0.54 -35.27
N ILE A 757 36.57 -1.38 -34.27
CA ILE A 757 37.18 -2.73 -34.15
C ILE A 757 36.81 -3.59 -35.36
N ALA A 758 35.55 -3.60 -35.79
CA ALA A 758 35.12 -4.33 -36.99
C ALA A 758 35.82 -3.81 -38.25
N MET A 759 36.13 -2.51 -38.30
CA MET A 759 36.86 -1.87 -39.39
C MET A 759 38.34 -2.25 -39.38
N GLN A 760 39.02 -2.23 -38.23
CA GLN A 760 40.41 -2.70 -38.05
C GLN A 760 40.58 -4.20 -38.35
N THR A 761 39.54 -5.00 -38.11
CA THR A 761 39.57 -6.44 -38.43
C THR A 761 39.47 -6.68 -39.94
N LYS A 762 38.76 -5.81 -40.67
CA LYS A 762 38.54 -5.94 -42.12
C LYS A 762 39.60 -5.25 -42.97
N PHE A 763 40.17 -4.16 -42.47
CA PHE A 763 41.11 -3.31 -43.18
C PHE A 763 42.34 -3.04 -42.31
N GLU A 764 43.53 -3.21 -42.88
CA GLU A 764 44.76 -2.78 -42.23
C GLU A 764 44.80 -1.25 -42.20
N GLN A 765 44.50 -0.66 -41.04
CA GLN A 765 44.50 0.78 -40.83
C GLN A 765 45.92 1.26 -40.52
N VAL A 766 46.34 2.34 -41.18
CA VAL A 766 47.68 2.93 -41.05
C VAL A 766 47.59 4.41 -40.63
N PRO A 767 48.63 4.93 -39.95
CA PRO A 767 48.69 6.34 -39.57
C PRO A 767 48.61 7.29 -40.76
N LEU A 768 48.15 8.52 -40.53
CA LEU A 768 48.14 9.56 -41.56
C LEU A 768 49.57 9.96 -41.96
N PRO A 769 49.90 9.99 -43.27
CA PRO A 769 51.14 10.59 -43.75
C PRO A 769 51.23 12.06 -43.29
N GLN A 770 52.42 12.51 -42.90
CA GLN A 770 52.64 13.86 -42.36
C GLN A 770 52.09 14.97 -43.26
N LYS A 771 52.17 14.81 -44.59
CA LYS A 771 51.59 15.74 -45.56
C LYS A 771 50.07 15.85 -45.47
N ILE A 772 49.38 14.73 -45.26
CA ILE A 772 47.92 14.69 -45.08
C ILE A 772 47.54 15.28 -43.73
N CYS A 773 48.28 14.94 -42.67
CA CYS A 773 48.10 15.52 -41.34
C CYS A 773 48.19 17.06 -41.37
N GLN A 774 49.25 17.61 -41.96
CA GLN A 774 49.42 19.06 -42.12
C GLN A 774 48.30 19.71 -42.96
N ALA A 775 47.82 19.03 -44.00
CA ALA A 775 46.72 19.52 -44.82
C ALA A 775 45.40 19.58 -44.02
N VAL A 776 45.11 18.56 -43.21
CA VAL A 776 43.95 18.50 -42.31
C VAL A 776 44.04 19.57 -41.23
N ASP A 777 45.21 19.75 -40.62
CA ASP A 777 45.40 20.76 -39.57
C ASP A 777 45.23 22.17 -40.12
N THR A 778 45.79 22.45 -41.31
CA THR A 778 45.67 23.75 -41.98
C THR A 778 44.23 24.01 -42.42
N SER A 779 43.52 22.99 -42.90
CA SER A 779 42.13 23.14 -43.32
C SER A 779 41.20 23.33 -42.12
N ALA A 780 41.37 22.54 -41.05
CA ALA A 780 40.59 22.63 -39.82
C ALA A 780 40.80 23.96 -39.08
N TYR A 781 42.04 24.48 -39.03
CA TYR A 781 42.35 25.76 -38.40
C TYR A 781 41.57 26.93 -39.02
N ASN A 782 41.41 26.91 -40.35
CA ASN A 782 40.74 27.97 -41.11
C ASN A 782 39.23 27.74 -41.31
N ALA A 783 38.71 26.58 -40.90
CA ALA A 783 37.32 26.18 -41.11
C ALA A 783 36.37 26.68 -40.01
N ARG A 784 35.07 26.75 -40.32
CA ARG A 784 34.03 26.99 -39.30
C ARG A 784 33.77 25.69 -38.53
N THR A 785 33.30 25.81 -37.29
CA THR A 785 32.95 24.65 -36.46
C THR A 785 31.95 23.73 -37.15
N ALA A 786 30.99 24.29 -37.91
CA ALA A 786 30.03 23.50 -38.68
C ALA A 786 30.70 22.62 -39.75
N ASP A 787 31.70 23.14 -40.45
CA ASP A 787 32.40 22.42 -41.52
C ASP A 787 33.23 21.25 -40.93
N ILE A 788 33.82 21.43 -39.73
CA ILE A 788 34.54 20.38 -39.00
C ILE A 788 33.57 19.31 -38.48
N CYS A 789 32.44 19.71 -37.89
CA CYS A 789 31.41 18.78 -37.43
C CYS A 789 30.87 17.93 -38.57
N GLU A 790 30.68 18.55 -39.74
CA GLU A 790 30.22 17.85 -40.94
C GLU A 790 31.26 16.83 -41.43
N ALA A 791 32.55 17.18 -41.45
CA ALA A 791 33.61 16.24 -41.76
C ALA A 791 33.63 15.02 -40.83
N VAL A 792 33.48 15.24 -39.51
CA VAL A 792 33.40 14.15 -38.52
C VAL A 792 32.17 13.27 -38.77
N ARG A 793 31.02 13.86 -39.06
CA ARG A 793 29.77 13.14 -39.38
C ARG A 793 29.93 12.28 -40.63
N THR A 794 30.47 12.86 -41.71
CA THR A 794 30.69 12.18 -42.98
C THR A 794 31.67 11.02 -42.82
N ILE A 795 32.80 11.21 -42.14
CA ILE A 795 33.77 10.14 -41.90
C ILE A 795 33.17 9.03 -41.01
N THR A 796 32.40 9.40 -39.97
CA THR A 796 31.68 8.42 -39.13
C THR A 796 30.75 7.54 -39.97
N LEU A 797 29.98 8.16 -40.87
CA LEU A 797 29.07 7.46 -41.78
C LEU A 797 29.84 6.49 -42.68
N ILE A 798 30.94 6.95 -43.27
CA ILE A 798 31.81 6.13 -44.12
C ILE A 798 32.36 4.93 -43.34
N ILE A 799 32.84 5.11 -42.10
CA ILE A 799 33.31 4.01 -41.23
C ILE A 799 32.20 2.98 -40.99
N GLN A 800 30.96 3.43 -40.72
CA GLN A 800 29.83 2.53 -40.50
C GLN A 800 29.49 1.70 -41.74
N PHE A 801 29.53 2.31 -42.93
CA PHE A 801 29.30 1.61 -44.19
C PHE A 801 30.43 0.65 -44.54
N LEU A 802 31.69 1.07 -44.43
CA LEU A 802 32.86 0.22 -44.67
C LEU A 802 32.89 -0.98 -43.72
N ALA A 803 32.56 -0.79 -42.43
CA ALA A 803 32.50 -1.86 -41.47
C ALA A 803 31.41 -2.90 -41.80
N LYS A 804 30.32 -2.52 -42.48
CA LYS A 804 29.22 -3.42 -42.86
C LYS A 804 29.39 -4.01 -44.26
N ILE A 805 29.53 -3.15 -45.27
CA ILE A 805 29.46 -3.46 -46.70
C ILE A 805 30.84 -3.79 -47.28
N GLY A 806 31.91 -3.19 -46.74
CA GLY A 806 33.26 -3.30 -47.29
C GLY A 806 33.58 -2.24 -48.35
N GLY A 807 34.77 -2.33 -48.92
CA GLY A 807 35.36 -1.39 -49.88
C GLY A 807 36.78 -1.83 -50.27
N GLU A 808 37.46 -1.09 -51.14
CA GLU A 808 38.85 -1.40 -51.55
C GLU A 808 39.87 -0.59 -50.73
N LEU A 809 40.82 -1.25 -50.07
CA LEU A 809 41.74 -0.62 -49.10
C LEU A 809 42.47 0.63 -49.63
N GLU A 810 42.85 0.61 -50.90
CA GLU A 810 43.63 1.67 -51.57
C GLU A 810 42.76 2.75 -52.24
N GLN A 811 41.43 2.58 -52.24
CA GLN A 811 40.48 3.53 -52.81
C GLN A 811 40.47 4.85 -52.02
N SER A 812 40.32 5.97 -52.74
CA SER A 812 40.15 7.28 -52.09
C SER A 812 38.87 7.31 -51.26
N ILE A 813 38.94 7.89 -50.06
CA ILE A 813 37.78 8.09 -49.18
C ILE A 813 36.71 8.94 -49.90
N CYS A 814 37.14 9.97 -50.63
CA CYS A 814 36.21 10.84 -51.35
C CYS A 814 35.55 10.12 -52.52
N ASP A 815 36.29 9.29 -53.27
CA ASP A 815 35.70 8.51 -54.37
C ASP A 815 34.67 7.50 -53.82
N TYR A 816 34.96 6.84 -52.71
CA TYR A 816 34.01 5.93 -52.04
C TYR A 816 32.74 6.69 -51.59
N ALA A 817 32.92 7.84 -50.93
CA ALA A 817 31.82 8.67 -50.47
C ALA A 817 30.92 9.17 -51.61
N GLU A 818 31.50 9.69 -52.69
CA GLU A 818 30.76 10.34 -53.78
C GLU A 818 30.18 9.34 -54.78
N ARG A 819 30.89 8.25 -55.07
CA ARG A 819 30.48 7.28 -56.10
C ARG A 819 29.71 6.10 -55.54
N ASP A 820 30.10 5.60 -54.37
CA ASP A 820 29.52 4.38 -53.79
C ASP A 820 28.42 4.70 -52.76
N LEU A 821 28.61 5.75 -51.95
CA LEU A 821 27.59 6.23 -51.00
C LEU A 821 26.71 7.36 -51.54
N LEU A 822 27.03 7.89 -52.73
CA LEU A 822 26.29 8.97 -53.40
C LEU A 822 26.17 10.26 -52.55
N LEU A 823 27.19 10.55 -51.74
CA LEU A 823 27.28 11.78 -50.97
C LEU A 823 27.67 12.96 -51.87
N THR A 824 27.32 14.18 -51.45
CA THR A 824 27.60 15.39 -52.21
C THR A 824 29.05 15.85 -52.05
N ASN A 825 29.58 16.57 -53.04
CA ASN A 825 30.93 17.15 -52.97
C ASN A 825 31.11 18.15 -51.81
N ASP A 826 29.99 18.74 -51.34
CA ASP A 826 30.00 19.65 -50.20
C ASP A 826 30.23 18.89 -48.88
N GLU A 827 29.67 17.67 -48.74
CA GLU A 827 29.83 16.81 -47.56
C GLU A 827 31.25 16.24 -47.42
N THR A 828 32.00 16.14 -48.53
CA THR A 828 33.38 15.63 -48.58
C THR A 828 34.43 16.73 -48.67
N ALA A 829 34.03 18.01 -48.70
CA ALA A 829 34.92 19.13 -49.03
C ALA A 829 36.15 19.27 -48.13
N MET A 830 36.03 18.91 -46.85
CA MET A 830 37.12 18.95 -45.87
C MET A 830 38.06 17.73 -45.95
N ILE A 831 37.62 16.63 -46.56
CA ILE A 831 38.36 15.37 -46.60
C ILE A 831 39.47 15.47 -47.67
N PRO A 832 40.75 15.21 -47.32
CA PRO A 832 41.82 15.23 -48.31
C PRO A 832 41.60 14.19 -49.40
N ARG A 833 41.61 14.61 -50.67
CA ARG A 833 41.41 13.71 -51.84
C ARG A 833 42.46 12.58 -51.93
N SER A 834 43.65 12.82 -51.38
CA SER A 834 44.74 11.83 -51.28
C SER A 834 44.58 10.84 -50.13
N ALA A 835 43.59 11.03 -49.24
CA ALA A 835 43.29 10.08 -48.18
C ALA A 835 42.58 8.85 -48.75
N LYS A 836 42.95 7.68 -48.23
CA LYS A 836 42.50 6.36 -48.68
C LYS A 836 41.78 5.63 -47.55
N ILE A 837 41.04 4.57 -47.85
CA ILE A 837 40.30 3.78 -46.85
C ILE A 837 41.21 3.27 -45.72
N CYS A 838 42.48 2.94 -45.99
CA CYS A 838 43.47 2.59 -44.97
C CYS A 838 43.77 3.70 -43.94
N HIS A 839 43.38 4.95 -44.21
CA HIS A 839 43.60 6.11 -43.33
C HIS A 839 42.34 6.56 -42.57
N CYS A 840 41.18 5.91 -42.78
CA CYS A 840 39.88 6.40 -42.28
C CYS A 840 39.83 6.62 -40.76
N LEU A 841 40.36 5.69 -39.96
CA LEU A 841 40.32 5.83 -38.49
C LEU A 841 41.23 6.96 -38.00
N ALA A 842 42.46 7.04 -38.53
CA ALA A 842 43.39 8.12 -38.18
C ALA A 842 42.85 9.50 -38.62
N LEU A 843 42.12 9.55 -39.74
CA LEU A 843 41.44 10.75 -40.20
C LEU A 843 40.26 11.14 -39.29
N PHE A 844 39.46 10.18 -38.86
CA PHE A 844 38.40 10.41 -37.88
C PHE A 844 38.95 10.95 -36.56
N GLU A 845 40.00 10.31 -36.01
CA GLU A 845 40.64 10.73 -34.76
C GLU A 845 41.12 12.18 -34.84
N ARG A 846 41.77 12.57 -35.96
CA ARG A 846 42.30 13.93 -36.14
C ARG A 846 41.19 14.98 -36.28
N PHE A 847 40.16 14.75 -37.09
CA PHE A 847 39.03 15.69 -37.20
C PHE A 847 38.19 15.74 -35.92
N SER A 848 37.99 14.60 -35.25
CA SER A 848 37.29 14.55 -33.96
C SER A 848 38.03 15.34 -32.90
N TRP A 849 39.36 15.31 -32.88
CA TRP A 849 40.17 16.10 -31.97
C TRP A 849 40.01 17.61 -32.22
N HIS A 850 40.09 18.05 -33.49
CA HIS A 850 39.82 19.45 -33.86
C HIS A 850 38.42 19.92 -33.45
N ARG A 851 37.41 19.07 -33.63
CA ARG A 851 36.04 19.34 -33.17
C ARG A 851 35.98 19.55 -31.65
N THR A 852 36.63 18.68 -30.90
CA THR A 852 36.69 18.70 -29.43
C THR A 852 37.43 19.95 -28.92
N LEU A 853 38.54 20.34 -29.55
CA LEU A 853 39.24 21.60 -29.27
C LEU A 853 38.29 22.80 -29.44
N ARG A 854 37.61 22.87 -30.59
CA ARG A 854 36.71 23.98 -30.94
C ARG A 854 35.50 24.06 -30.01
N ALA A 855 34.98 22.93 -29.56
CA ALA A 855 33.90 22.88 -28.58
C ALA A 855 34.34 23.51 -27.24
N ILE A 856 35.55 23.21 -26.77
CA ILE A 856 36.10 23.80 -25.54
C ILE A 856 36.35 25.30 -25.69
N GLU A 857 36.90 25.75 -26.82
CA GLU A 857 37.08 27.19 -27.11
C GLU A 857 35.76 27.96 -27.07
N ASN A 858 34.67 27.32 -27.52
CA ASN A 858 33.31 27.87 -27.53
C ASN A 858 32.57 27.69 -26.18
N GLY A 859 33.21 27.11 -25.16
CA GLY A 859 32.59 26.86 -23.86
C GLY A 859 31.53 25.75 -23.85
N GLN A 860 31.53 24.87 -24.85
CA GLN A 860 30.61 23.73 -25.00
C GLN A 860 31.20 22.45 -24.40
N ASN A 861 30.36 21.44 -24.16
CA ASN A 861 30.82 20.12 -23.72
C ASN A 861 31.24 19.26 -24.92
N PRO A 862 32.53 18.90 -25.07
CA PRO A 862 32.98 18.08 -26.19
C PRO A 862 32.55 16.61 -26.14
N PHE A 863 32.18 16.11 -24.95
CA PHE A 863 31.86 14.69 -24.71
C PHE A 863 30.38 14.47 -24.38
N GLU A 864 29.50 15.41 -24.77
CA GLU A 864 28.05 15.34 -24.51
C GLU A 864 27.39 14.07 -25.06
N LEU A 865 27.92 13.54 -26.17
CA LEU A 865 27.41 12.32 -26.83
C LEU A 865 28.02 11.03 -26.27
N VAL A 866 28.89 11.10 -25.27
CA VAL A 866 29.50 9.93 -24.63
C VAL A 866 28.61 9.46 -23.48
N SER A 867 28.35 8.16 -23.40
CA SER A 867 27.45 7.57 -22.41
C SER A 867 27.97 7.62 -20.97
N THR A 868 29.28 7.79 -20.78
CA THR A 868 29.94 7.90 -19.48
C THR A 868 29.89 9.35 -18.96
N GLU A 869 29.58 9.54 -17.68
CA GLU A 869 29.65 10.85 -17.03
C GLU A 869 31.10 11.37 -17.02
N THR A 870 31.33 12.59 -17.52
CA THR A 870 32.68 13.18 -17.71
C THR A 870 32.81 14.62 -17.20
N GLY A 871 31.74 15.20 -16.65
CA GLY A 871 31.62 16.64 -16.37
C GLY A 871 31.88 17.07 -14.92
N GLU A 872 32.34 16.18 -14.04
CA GLU A 872 32.65 16.54 -12.65
C GLU A 872 33.92 17.40 -12.59
N LYS A 873 33.86 18.51 -11.85
CA LYS A 873 35.01 19.39 -11.67
C LYS A 873 35.91 18.87 -10.56
N MET A 874 37.17 18.61 -10.89
CA MET A 874 38.25 18.43 -9.92
C MET A 874 38.31 19.58 -8.91
N ASP A 875 38.67 19.25 -7.68
CA ASP A 875 38.91 20.24 -6.62
C ASP A 875 40.17 21.09 -6.87
N GLY A 876 40.39 22.10 -6.02
CA GLY A 876 41.52 23.03 -6.18
C GLY A 876 42.91 22.38 -6.04
N VAL A 877 43.02 21.28 -5.29
CA VAL A 877 44.31 20.60 -5.05
C VAL A 877 44.67 19.73 -6.25
N LEU A 878 43.73 18.91 -6.72
CA LEU A 878 43.89 18.08 -7.93
C LEU A 878 44.09 18.94 -9.18
N THR A 879 43.39 20.06 -9.28
CA THR A 879 43.57 21.02 -10.37
C THR A 879 44.99 21.58 -10.40
N GLN A 880 45.58 21.88 -9.24
CA GLN A 880 46.96 22.37 -9.16
C GLN A 880 47.97 21.27 -9.53
N GLN A 881 47.78 20.05 -9.04
CA GLN A 881 48.63 18.90 -9.38
C GLN A 881 48.63 18.62 -10.89
N LEU A 882 47.46 18.64 -11.53
CA LEU A 882 47.36 18.49 -12.98
C LEU A 882 48.06 19.64 -13.72
N ASN A 883 47.89 20.89 -13.27
CA ASN A 883 48.55 22.04 -13.90
C ASN A 883 50.07 21.97 -13.83
N ASP A 884 50.64 21.46 -12.73
CA ASP A 884 52.09 21.29 -12.60
C ASP A 884 52.60 20.16 -13.48
N MET A 885 51.82 19.09 -13.65
CA MET A 885 52.08 18.01 -14.60
C MET A 885 52.06 18.50 -16.05
N LEU A 886 51.04 19.28 -16.45
CA LEU A 886 50.86 19.77 -17.82
C LEU A 886 52.04 20.61 -18.34
N LYS A 887 52.80 21.27 -17.46
CA LYS A 887 54.01 22.03 -17.81
C LYS A 887 55.14 21.17 -18.37
N GLN A 888 55.17 19.89 -18.02
CA GLN A 888 56.24 18.95 -18.38
C GLN A 888 55.78 17.91 -19.43
N PHE A 889 54.55 18.05 -19.93
CA PHE A 889 53.89 17.06 -20.78
C PHE A 889 53.78 17.50 -22.23
N ASN A 890 53.74 16.52 -23.14
CA ASN A 890 53.31 16.76 -24.51
C ASN A 890 51.78 16.90 -24.53
N ILE A 891 51.31 18.16 -24.50
CA ILE A 891 49.89 18.49 -24.41
C ILE A 891 49.11 17.98 -25.63
N GLU A 892 49.69 18.08 -26.83
CA GLU A 892 49.04 17.61 -28.06
C GLU A 892 48.82 16.09 -28.02
N ARG A 893 49.83 15.33 -27.56
CA ARG A 893 49.71 13.88 -27.40
C ARG A 893 48.63 13.50 -26.38
N LEU A 894 48.60 14.17 -25.23
CA LEU A 894 47.58 13.96 -24.20
C LEU A 894 46.17 14.22 -24.77
N GLN A 895 45.98 15.33 -25.48
CA GLN A 895 44.67 15.67 -26.04
C GLN A 895 44.20 14.69 -27.11
N ASN A 896 45.09 14.25 -28.01
CA ASN A 896 44.73 13.27 -29.04
C ASN A 896 44.31 11.94 -28.43
N GLU A 897 45.12 11.40 -27.52
CA GLU A 897 44.84 10.09 -26.89
C GLU A 897 43.61 10.13 -25.99
N LEU A 898 43.43 11.21 -25.24
CA LEU A 898 42.24 11.41 -24.41
C LEU A 898 40.98 11.53 -25.27
N ASN A 899 41.02 12.27 -26.38
CA ASN A 899 39.89 12.34 -27.30
C ASN A 899 39.58 10.98 -27.95
N ALA A 900 40.60 10.24 -28.39
CA ALA A 900 40.42 8.93 -29.01
C ALA A 900 39.82 7.91 -28.03
N LEU A 901 40.30 7.88 -26.77
CA LEU A 901 39.73 7.05 -25.71
C LEU A 901 38.25 7.36 -25.49
N MET A 902 37.87 8.63 -25.41
CA MET A 902 36.48 8.99 -25.15
C MET A 902 35.54 8.72 -26.34
N MET A 903 36.04 8.84 -27.57
CA MET A 903 35.21 8.76 -28.78
C MET A 903 35.14 7.34 -29.38
N VAL A 904 36.21 6.56 -29.23
CA VAL A 904 36.38 5.24 -29.87
C VAL A 904 36.69 4.13 -28.86
N GLY A 905 37.00 4.48 -27.61
CA GLY A 905 37.32 3.52 -26.56
C GLY A 905 36.15 2.60 -26.16
N PRO A 906 36.44 1.61 -25.30
CA PRO A 906 35.42 0.72 -24.75
C PRO A 906 34.44 1.49 -23.84
N GLU A 907 33.33 0.85 -23.46
CA GLU A 907 32.43 1.42 -22.45
C GLU A 907 33.18 1.64 -21.13
N LEU A 908 33.19 2.88 -20.63
CA LEU A 908 33.95 3.30 -19.44
C LEU A 908 33.02 3.54 -18.25
N GLN A 909 33.49 3.24 -17.03
CA GLN A 909 32.82 3.66 -15.79
C GLN A 909 33.40 4.99 -15.29
N SER A 910 32.53 5.86 -14.75
CA SER A 910 32.88 7.22 -14.29
C SER A 910 33.96 7.25 -13.20
N ASP A 911 33.98 6.25 -12.33
CA ASP A 911 34.87 6.18 -11.16
C ASP A 911 36.23 5.53 -11.45
N TRP A 912 36.46 5.00 -12.66
CA TRP A 912 37.74 4.41 -13.02
C TRP A 912 38.84 5.47 -13.12
N GLY A 913 40.06 5.12 -12.71
CA GLY A 913 41.24 5.99 -12.78
C GLY A 913 41.59 6.32 -14.23
N LEU A 914 41.69 7.61 -14.56
CA LEU A 914 41.94 8.08 -15.92
C LEU A 914 43.32 7.63 -16.42
N GLY A 915 44.35 7.74 -15.58
CA GLY A 915 45.72 7.36 -15.95
C GLY A 915 45.85 5.87 -16.28
N GLU A 916 45.30 5.01 -15.43
CA GLU A 916 45.33 3.56 -15.61
C GLU A 916 44.60 3.13 -16.89
N ILE A 917 43.40 3.66 -17.12
CA ILE A 917 42.60 3.33 -18.31
C ILE A 917 43.27 3.85 -19.58
N LEU A 918 43.84 5.05 -19.55
CA LEU A 918 44.55 5.61 -20.69
C LEU A 918 45.81 4.80 -21.01
N GLN A 919 46.54 4.31 -20.00
CA GLN A 919 47.67 3.41 -20.17
C GLN A 919 47.25 2.10 -20.86
N VAL A 920 46.23 1.42 -20.34
CA VAL A 920 45.70 0.17 -20.93
C VAL A 920 45.22 0.38 -22.37
N TYR A 921 44.57 1.50 -22.65
CA TYR A 921 44.12 1.83 -24.00
C TYR A 921 45.28 2.04 -24.99
N ILE A 922 46.32 2.75 -24.57
CA ILE A 922 47.51 3.02 -25.39
C ILE A 922 48.32 1.74 -25.62
N ASP A 923 48.49 0.91 -24.58
CA ASP A 923 49.16 -0.39 -24.66
C ASP A 923 48.44 -1.39 -25.57
N GLY A 924 47.14 -1.18 -25.81
CA GLY A 924 46.33 -1.97 -26.72
C GLY A 924 46.48 -1.59 -28.20
N LYS A 925 47.16 -0.47 -28.53
CA LYS A 925 47.36 -0.05 -29.93
C LYS A 925 48.48 -0.87 -30.59
N SER A 926 48.31 -1.22 -31.87
CA SER A 926 49.24 -2.06 -32.64
C SER A 926 50.68 -1.54 -32.72
N GLU A 927 50.91 -0.25 -32.43
CA GLU A 927 52.22 0.40 -32.50
C GLU A 927 52.95 0.48 -31.14
N ASN A 928 52.37 -0.02 -30.03
CA ASN A 928 52.93 0.03 -28.66
C ASN A 928 53.72 1.33 -28.35
N PRO A 929 53.10 2.52 -28.45
CA PRO A 929 53.80 3.77 -28.19
C PRO A 929 54.02 3.94 -26.68
N ASP A 930 55.07 4.68 -26.28
CA ASP A 930 55.45 4.88 -24.86
C ASP A 930 54.26 5.38 -24.02
N SER A 931 53.74 4.54 -23.10
CA SER A 931 52.61 4.81 -22.20
C SER A 931 53.05 5.17 -20.78
N THR A 932 54.35 5.20 -20.49
CA THR A 932 54.91 5.45 -19.15
C THR A 932 54.58 6.84 -18.59
N TRP A 933 54.18 7.77 -19.46
CA TRP A 933 53.72 9.09 -19.04
C TRP A 933 52.34 9.05 -18.37
N CYS A 934 51.51 8.03 -18.62
CA CYS A 934 50.20 7.90 -17.99
C CYS A 934 50.29 7.73 -16.46
N GLU A 935 51.36 7.10 -15.96
CA GLU A 935 51.65 6.92 -14.52
C GLU A 935 51.86 8.25 -13.78
N LYS A 936 52.17 9.33 -14.50
CA LYS A 936 52.33 10.67 -13.93
C LYS A 936 50.99 11.41 -13.77
N ILE A 937 49.89 10.84 -14.26
CA ILE A 937 48.54 11.36 -14.02
C ILE A 937 48.14 10.98 -12.57
N PRO A 938 47.72 11.93 -11.72
CA PRO A 938 47.35 11.62 -10.35
C PRO A 938 46.24 10.54 -10.26
N GLU A 939 46.43 9.55 -9.38
CA GLU A 939 45.53 8.40 -9.20
C GLU A 939 44.08 8.80 -8.89
N ASN A 940 43.88 9.95 -8.24
CA ASN A 940 42.56 10.46 -7.87
C ASN A 940 41.79 11.10 -9.04
N ILE A 941 42.39 11.22 -10.23
CA ILE A 941 41.70 11.72 -11.42
C ILE A 941 41.01 10.55 -12.12
N CYS A 942 39.69 10.48 -11.97
CA CYS A 942 38.84 9.49 -12.65
C CYS A 942 38.26 9.97 -14.01
N ILE A 943 37.63 9.08 -14.77
CA ILE A 943 36.94 9.37 -16.04
C ILE A 943 35.89 10.48 -15.91
N LYS A 944 35.22 10.60 -14.77
CA LYS A 944 34.28 11.69 -14.47
C LYS A 944 34.88 13.09 -14.53
N HIS A 945 36.21 13.22 -14.48
CA HIS A 945 36.92 14.50 -14.57
C HIS A 945 37.43 14.82 -15.97
N THR A 946 37.25 13.92 -16.95
CA THR A 946 37.87 14.01 -18.27
C THR A 946 37.58 15.31 -19.01
N GLN A 947 36.36 15.85 -18.93
CA GLN A 947 36.03 17.15 -19.53
C GLN A 947 36.87 18.27 -18.92
N HIS A 948 37.04 18.27 -17.59
CA HIS A 948 37.81 19.29 -16.89
C HIS A 948 39.32 19.16 -17.17
N VAL A 949 39.85 17.93 -17.26
CA VAL A 949 41.23 17.63 -17.67
C VAL A 949 41.50 18.17 -19.08
N PHE A 950 40.61 17.87 -20.03
CA PHE A 950 40.73 18.33 -21.41
C PHE A 950 40.66 19.87 -21.49
N ALA A 951 39.73 20.50 -20.77
CA ALA A 951 39.63 21.96 -20.74
C ALA A 951 40.90 22.64 -20.20
N LEU A 952 41.57 22.03 -19.21
CA LEU A 952 42.82 22.55 -18.66
C LEU A 952 43.98 22.36 -19.64
N SER A 953 44.06 21.23 -20.34
CA SER A 953 45.10 20.99 -21.34
C SER A 953 45.03 22.03 -22.47
N VAL A 954 43.82 22.34 -22.98
CA VAL A 954 43.62 23.38 -24.02
C VAL A 954 44.07 24.76 -23.53
N LYS A 955 43.79 25.12 -22.28
CA LYS A 955 44.26 26.39 -21.70
C LYS A 955 45.78 26.51 -21.62
N HIS A 956 46.50 25.40 -21.47
CA HIS A 956 47.97 25.39 -21.50
C HIS A 956 48.51 25.42 -22.93
N SER A 957 47.84 24.79 -23.91
CA SER A 957 48.20 24.89 -25.33
C SER A 957 48.17 26.32 -25.89
N VAL A 958 47.32 27.20 -25.33
CA VAL A 958 47.21 28.62 -25.75
C VAL A 958 48.24 29.53 -25.06
N LYS A 959 48.90 29.04 -24.00
CA LYS A 959 49.87 29.80 -23.19
C LYS A 959 51.34 29.39 -23.43
N ALA A 960 51.57 28.23 -24.04
CA ALA A 960 52.86 27.75 -24.51
C ALA A 960 53.07 28.17 -25.97
#